data_AF-A0A538Q395-F1
#
_entry.id   AF-A0A538Q395-F1
#
_cell.length_a   1.000
_cell.length_b   1.000
_cell.length_c   1.000
_cell.angle_alpha   90.00
_cell.angle_beta   90.00
_cell.angle_gamma   90.00
#
_symmetry.space_group_name_H-M   'P 1'
#
loop_
_entity.id
_entity.type
_entity.pdbx_description
1 polymer ?
#
loop_
_entity_poly.entity_id
_entity_poly.type
_entity_poly.pdbx_seq_one_letter_code
_entity_poly.pdbx_strand_id
1 'polypeptide(L)'
;MIRQLARLAFVTAHAALVLMVDQVELAGFETSSIASFRRAIDTLNSIVSEVPSAIAVVACLSDLYHKARSELTKSAIDRLENDPPLEKLSLNRDYSEIEALVGRRLSWLFAEAGAVYHPETPVYPIPEVQLRRFAGHRTRTVLEWCHQFQAQCAAAGQIVDIDVPPVDEGLPGNVALDLDRIAAAWNDARHAPNTEVPDDEEEILAVVGAAAKACADENGLTLVTPPRKNGVLRVTLGGTTETTELAIAVTNRGYQRGAFGTQIDALRRTAGSAVPVAVRTLEFPRGEVCDNVVAKLLKAGGRRAYVDASTLRTLVAFQRFRPAFPEARVAAWRRRDRPISTLAPVAHIFDLERLRPAPAAEAVTAASSELPATVAGIAREPAGHVATAMRSSSDGGAAPAASRRPRATPANGASTVAEAAQATRRASSAPTPPRPASASGPDVVAATAGRGAVASEAARSLRVGTSAGFRADDRTIELDSLLRHTGILGSPGSGKTTLALNLIEQVLERDVAVVLVDRKGDLAGYARPDWWQATSDPVRARKLAERIDVRLFTPGTRGGRPLSLSVVPDLAQIPEHERDRMVQYAANALGAMMRLGETANGSARRAILTQAISLLAGRRGRGELIDLISMLVDRDDELIDRAGRYDDRLFKRLVQDLERR
;
A
#
# COMPACT_ATOMS: atom_id res chain seq x y z
N MET A 1 -5.24 23.97 -8.96
CA MET A 1 -3.90 23.46 -8.62
C MET A 1 -3.19 22.80 -9.80
N ILE A 2 -3.56 21.60 -10.27
CA ILE A 2 -2.84 20.90 -11.36
C ILE A 2 -2.69 21.76 -12.62
N ARG A 3 -3.75 22.48 -13.02
CA ARG A 3 -3.69 23.43 -14.15
C ARG A 3 -2.68 24.57 -13.96
N GLN A 4 -2.58 25.12 -12.75
CA GLN A 4 -1.63 26.19 -12.42
C GLN A 4 -0.20 25.66 -12.41
N LEU A 5 0.02 24.44 -11.91
CA LEU A 5 1.31 23.76 -11.97
C LEU A 5 1.76 23.50 -13.41
N ALA A 6 0.85 23.07 -14.28
CA ALA A 6 1.16 22.84 -15.69
C ALA A 6 1.53 24.11 -16.44
N ARG A 7 0.80 25.21 -16.18
CA ARG A 7 1.12 26.53 -16.74
C ARG A 7 2.46 27.04 -16.21
N LEU A 8 2.73 26.88 -14.91
CA LEU A 8 3.99 27.28 -14.31
C LEU A 8 5.17 26.52 -14.92
N ALA A 9 5.11 25.18 -15.00
CA ALA A 9 6.15 24.34 -15.59
C ALA A 9 6.46 24.74 -17.04
N PHE A 10 5.44 25.07 -17.81
CA PHE A 10 5.60 25.52 -19.19
C PHE A 10 6.25 26.90 -19.30
N VAL A 11 5.84 27.84 -18.44
CA VAL A 11 6.38 29.22 -18.46
C VAL A 11 7.81 29.27 -17.92
N THR A 12 8.15 28.48 -16.90
CA THR A 12 9.47 28.56 -16.25
C THR A 12 10.52 27.70 -16.93
N ALA A 13 10.14 26.55 -17.49
CA ALA A 13 11.08 25.55 -17.98
C ALA A 13 10.77 25.06 -19.40
N HIS A 14 9.74 25.61 -20.07
CA HIS A 14 9.20 25.07 -21.33
C HIS A 14 8.92 23.56 -21.25
N ALA A 15 8.61 23.08 -20.06
CA ALA A 15 8.39 21.67 -19.78
C ALA A 15 6.90 21.33 -19.85
N ALA A 16 6.59 20.16 -20.38
CA ALA A 16 5.25 19.60 -20.30
C ALA A 16 5.00 19.04 -18.89
N LEU A 17 3.80 19.23 -18.35
CA LEU A 17 3.38 18.54 -17.14
C LEU A 17 2.86 17.15 -17.52
N VAL A 18 3.60 16.11 -17.17
CA VAL A 18 3.19 14.72 -17.40
C VAL A 18 2.44 14.19 -16.18
N LEU A 19 1.21 13.76 -16.37
CA LEU A 19 0.37 13.10 -15.38
C LEU A 19 0.36 11.60 -15.67
N MET A 20 1.05 10.81 -14.86
CA MET A 20 1.05 9.35 -14.97
C MET A 20 0.03 8.75 -14.01
N VAL A 21 -0.90 7.96 -14.53
CA VAL A 21 -1.92 7.25 -13.74
C VAL A 21 -1.70 5.76 -13.94
N ASP A 22 -1.13 5.12 -12.91
CA ASP A 22 -0.91 3.67 -12.85
C ASP A 22 -1.90 3.03 -11.87
N GLN A 23 -2.20 1.75 -12.05
CA GLN A 23 -3.05 0.95 -11.16
C GLN A 23 -4.46 1.51 -10.91
N VAL A 24 -5.17 1.93 -11.97
CA VAL A 24 -6.59 2.33 -11.88
C VAL A 24 -7.50 1.19 -11.35
N GLU A 25 -6.96 -0.03 -11.31
CA GLU A 25 -7.52 -1.30 -10.85
C GLU A 25 -7.54 -1.49 -9.32
N LEU A 26 -6.85 -0.66 -8.54
CA LEU A 26 -6.56 -0.90 -7.10
C LEU A 26 -7.82 -1.10 -6.21
N ALA A 27 -9.01 -0.82 -6.74
CA ALA A 27 -10.30 -1.06 -6.09
C ALA A 27 -11.01 -2.38 -6.49
N GLY A 28 -10.40 -3.24 -7.32
CA GLY A 28 -10.99 -4.50 -7.80
C GLY A 28 -11.89 -4.34 -9.03
N PHE A 29 -12.47 -5.43 -9.55
CA PHE A 29 -13.35 -5.44 -10.74
C PHE A 29 -14.84 -5.21 -10.40
N GLU A 30 -15.16 -4.31 -9.47
CA GLU A 30 -16.54 -3.98 -9.13
C GLU A 30 -17.11 -2.86 -10.04
N THR A 31 -18.43 -2.72 -10.11
CA THR A 31 -19.12 -1.63 -10.84
C THR A 31 -18.66 -0.23 -10.38
N SER A 32 -18.20 -0.13 -9.13
CA SER A 32 -17.60 1.07 -8.54
C SER A 32 -16.26 1.48 -9.19
N SER A 33 -15.51 0.51 -9.72
CA SER A 33 -14.21 0.72 -10.38
C SER A 33 -14.35 1.27 -11.80
N ILE A 34 -15.37 0.84 -12.55
CA ILE A 34 -15.67 1.40 -13.88
C ILE A 34 -16.09 2.87 -13.76
N ALA A 35 -16.96 3.21 -12.79
CA ALA A 35 -17.34 4.59 -12.53
C ALA A 35 -16.16 5.46 -12.07
N SER A 36 -15.19 4.88 -11.37
CA SER A 36 -13.98 5.59 -10.94
C SER A 36 -12.99 5.77 -12.10
N PHE A 37 -12.83 4.77 -12.97
CA PHE A 37 -12.08 4.88 -14.22
C PHE A 37 -12.65 5.97 -15.11
N ARG A 38 -13.97 5.97 -15.34
CA ARG A 38 -14.65 7.00 -16.14
C ARG A 38 -14.40 8.40 -15.60
N ARG A 39 -14.59 8.60 -14.29
CA ARG A 39 -14.31 9.89 -13.63
C ARG A 39 -12.85 10.32 -13.77
N ALA A 40 -11.90 9.38 -13.68
CA ALA A 40 -10.48 9.67 -13.86
C ALA A 40 -10.20 10.13 -15.29
N ILE A 41 -10.68 9.39 -16.30
CA ILE A 41 -10.53 9.74 -17.72
C ILE A 41 -11.18 11.09 -18.04
N ASP A 42 -12.39 11.35 -17.56
CA ASP A 42 -13.07 12.64 -17.77
C ASP A 42 -12.28 13.80 -17.17
N THR A 43 -11.71 13.59 -15.97
CA THR A 43 -10.89 14.59 -15.30
C THR A 43 -9.58 14.85 -16.05
N LEU A 44 -8.89 13.80 -16.50
CA LEU A 44 -7.67 13.92 -17.30
C LEU A 44 -7.95 14.62 -18.62
N ASN A 45 -9.02 14.25 -19.31
CA ASN A 45 -9.44 14.89 -20.56
C ASN A 45 -9.73 16.38 -20.36
N SER A 46 -10.39 16.76 -19.26
CA SER A 46 -10.62 18.17 -18.92
C SER A 46 -9.29 18.92 -18.72
N ILE A 47 -8.32 18.31 -18.03
CA ILE A 47 -7.02 18.94 -17.77
C ILE A 47 -6.21 19.13 -19.08
N VAL A 48 -6.10 18.07 -19.88
CA VAL A 48 -5.32 18.09 -21.14
C VAL A 48 -5.97 19.02 -22.18
N SER A 49 -7.31 19.11 -22.21
CA SER A 49 -8.01 20.03 -23.13
C SER A 49 -7.78 21.50 -22.79
N GLU A 50 -7.64 21.83 -21.51
CA GLU A 50 -7.46 23.21 -21.05
C GLU A 50 -5.99 23.64 -21.00
N VAL A 51 -5.07 22.69 -20.96
CA VAL A 51 -3.64 22.95 -20.86
C VAL A 51 -2.89 22.18 -21.94
N PRO A 52 -2.54 22.83 -23.07
CA PRO A 52 -1.85 22.18 -24.19
C PRO A 52 -0.48 21.60 -23.83
N SER A 53 0.14 22.10 -22.76
CA SER A 53 1.42 21.59 -22.24
C SER A 53 1.26 20.42 -21.27
N ALA A 54 0.04 19.93 -21.00
CA ALA A 54 -0.20 18.79 -20.15
C ALA A 54 -0.31 17.51 -20.97
N ILE A 55 0.40 16.47 -20.54
CA ILE A 55 0.36 15.13 -21.14
C ILE A 55 -0.21 14.18 -20.08
N ALA A 56 -1.20 13.38 -20.42
CA ALA A 56 -1.71 12.34 -19.53
C ALA A 56 -1.31 10.96 -20.07
N VAL A 57 -0.71 10.13 -19.22
CA VAL A 57 -0.36 8.74 -19.53
C VAL A 57 -1.14 7.85 -18.57
N VAL A 58 -1.97 6.96 -19.11
CA VAL A 58 -2.80 6.05 -18.32
C VAL A 58 -2.34 4.62 -18.56
N ALA A 59 -2.00 3.92 -17.49
CA ALA A 59 -1.70 2.49 -17.50
C ALA A 59 -2.82 1.73 -16.78
N CYS A 60 -3.44 0.78 -17.47
CA CYS A 60 -4.53 -0.05 -16.96
C CYS A 60 -4.49 -1.46 -17.57
N LEU A 61 -5.18 -2.41 -16.93
CA LEU A 61 -5.33 -3.77 -17.43
C LEU A 61 -6.22 -3.76 -18.68
N SER A 62 -5.83 -4.54 -19.69
CA SER A 62 -6.60 -4.65 -20.94
C SER A 62 -8.05 -5.05 -20.71
N ASP A 63 -8.31 -5.94 -19.74
CA ASP A 63 -9.66 -6.39 -19.40
C ASP A 63 -10.51 -5.29 -18.77
N LEU A 64 -9.92 -4.41 -17.96
CA LEU A 64 -10.63 -3.26 -17.40
C LEU A 64 -10.94 -2.25 -18.50
N TYR A 65 -9.96 -1.93 -19.35
CA TYR A 65 -10.16 -1.01 -20.47
C TYR A 65 -11.27 -1.49 -21.40
N HIS A 66 -11.29 -2.77 -21.78
CA HIS A 66 -12.33 -3.33 -22.64
C HIS A 66 -13.74 -3.20 -22.05
N LYS A 67 -13.88 -3.40 -20.73
CA LYS A 67 -15.16 -3.21 -20.02
C LYS A 67 -15.54 -1.73 -19.89
N ALA A 68 -14.58 -0.86 -19.56
CA ALA A 68 -14.84 0.57 -19.37
C ALA A 68 -15.08 1.31 -20.69
N ARG A 69 -14.54 0.81 -21.81
CA ARG A 69 -14.67 1.40 -23.15
C ARG A 69 -16.12 1.58 -23.57
N SER A 70 -17.03 0.67 -23.21
CA SER A 70 -18.45 0.81 -23.54
C SER A 70 -19.16 1.95 -22.80
N GLU A 71 -18.59 2.45 -21.70
CA GLU A 71 -19.15 3.53 -20.89
C GLU A 71 -18.48 4.89 -21.15
N LEU A 72 -17.42 4.93 -21.97
CA LEU A 72 -16.74 6.16 -22.36
C LEU A 72 -17.41 6.84 -23.55
N THR A 73 -17.29 8.16 -23.63
CA THR A 73 -17.72 8.92 -24.81
C THR A 73 -16.80 8.64 -26.00
N LYS A 74 -17.32 8.73 -27.22
CA LYS A 74 -16.53 8.53 -28.44
C LYS A 74 -15.30 9.45 -28.51
N SER A 75 -15.44 10.71 -28.07
CA SER A 75 -14.31 11.65 -28.02
C SER A 75 -13.23 11.24 -27.01
N ALA A 76 -13.59 10.62 -25.88
CA ALA A 76 -12.62 10.12 -24.92
C ALA A 76 -11.88 8.89 -25.45
N ILE A 77 -12.60 7.99 -26.14
CA ILE A 77 -12.02 6.83 -26.82
C ILE A 77 -11.04 7.28 -27.90
N ASP A 78 -11.45 8.21 -28.77
CA ASP A 78 -10.59 8.66 -29.87
C ASP A 78 -9.27 9.28 -29.37
N ARG A 79 -9.30 10.01 -28.25
CA ARG A 79 -8.10 10.56 -27.61
C ARG A 79 -7.20 9.50 -26.97
N LEU A 80 -7.80 8.51 -26.31
CA LEU A 80 -7.05 7.42 -25.69
C LEU A 80 -6.45 6.44 -26.71
N GLU A 81 -7.13 6.24 -27.85
CA GLU A 81 -6.73 5.25 -28.86
C GLU A 81 -5.85 5.83 -29.97
N ASN A 82 -5.92 7.14 -30.25
CA ASN A 82 -5.29 7.73 -31.43
C ASN A 82 -4.39 8.95 -31.16
N ASP A 83 -4.28 9.46 -29.92
CA ASP A 83 -3.52 10.67 -29.61
C ASP A 83 -2.68 10.54 -28.32
N PRO A 84 -1.55 9.80 -28.34
CA PRO A 84 -0.99 9.00 -29.43
C PRO A 84 -1.66 7.61 -29.58
N PRO A 85 -1.32 6.82 -30.62
CA PRO A 85 -1.83 5.46 -30.79
C PRO A 85 -1.65 4.61 -29.52
N LEU A 86 -2.65 3.79 -29.21
CA LEU A 86 -2.62 2.96 -28.02
C LEU A 86 -1.47 1.96 -28.06
N GLU A 87 -0.51 2.15 -27.16
CA GLU A 87 0.62 1.25 -26.97
C GLU A 87 0.23 0.06 -26.09
N LYS A 88 0.18 -1.12 -26.70
CA LYS A 88 -0.04 -2.37 -25.96
C LYS A 88 1.27 -2.87 -25.41
N LEU A 89 1.49 -2.63 -24.12
CA LEU A 89 2.63 -3.21 -23.42
C LEU A 89 2.50 -4.73 -23.41
N SER A 90 3.29 -5.39 -24.25
CA SER A 90 3.42 -6.83 -24.26
C SER A 90 3.97 -7.28 -22.91
N LEU A 91 3.34 -8.29 -22.29
CA LEU A 91 3.87 -8.92 -21.08
C LEU A 91 5.17 -9.66 -21.38
N ASN A 92 5.29 -10.18 -22.60
CA ASN A 92 6.37 -11.04 -23.06
C ASN A 92 7.38 -10.21 -23.87
N ARG A 93 8.67 -10.42 -23.61
CA ARG A 93 9.76 -9.69 -24.27
C ARG A 93 10.31 -10.50 -25.43
N ASP A 94 10.58 -9.85 -26.54
CA ASP A 94 11.40 -10.46 -27.59
C ASP A 94 12.88 -10.53 -27.16
N TYR A 95 13.71 -11.24 -27.93
CA TYR A 95 15.11 -11.39 -27.56
C TYR A 95 15.89 -10.08 -27.63
N SER A 96 15.62 -9.22 -28.62
CA SER A 96 16.28 -7.91 -28.74
C SER A 96 16.00 -7.00 -27.53
N GLU A 97 14.78 -7.03 -27.00
CA GLU A 97 14.38 -6.32 -25.79
C GLU A 97 15.07 -6.90 -24.55
N ILE A 98 15.20 -8.23 -24.48
CA ILE A 98 15.94 -8.92 -23.40
C ILE A 98 17.42 -8.55 -23.44
N GLU A 99 18.03 -8.59 -24.61
CA GLU A 99 19.44 -8.23 -24.82
C GLU A 99 19.70 -6.78 -24.43
N ALA A 100 18.85 -5.84 -24.88
CA ALA A 100 18.96 -4.44 -24.51
C ALA A 100 18.76 -4.20 -23.00
N LEU A 101 17.81 -4.90 -22.38
CA LEU A 101 17.53 -4.84 -20.95
C LEU A 101 18.73 -5.32 -20.12
N VAL A 102 19.28 -6.48 -20.47
CA VAL A 102 20.40 -7.12 -19.76
C VAL A 102 21.68 -6.34 -20.00
N GLY A 103 21.99 -5.98 -21.25
CA GLY A 103 23.20 -5.24 -21.60
C GLY A 103 23.27 -3.87 -20.95
N ARG A 104 22.16 -3.13 -20.87
CA ARG A 104 22.13 -1.84 -20.16
C ARG A 104 22.40 -1.98 -18.64
N ARG A 105 22.00 -3.10 -18.04
CA ARG A 105 22.27 -3.35 -16.61
C ARG A 105 23.72 -3.76 -16.38
N LEU A 106 24.24 -4.64 -17.24
CA LEU A 106 25.63 -5.08 -17.17
C LEU A 106 26.60 -3.92 -17.43
N SER A 107 26.29 -3.03 -18.37
CA SER A 107 27.13 -1.85 -18.63
C SER A 107 27.26 -0.95 -17.39
N TRP A 108 26.17 -0.76 -16.65
CA TRP A 108 26.17 -0.01 -15.40
C TRP A 108 26.95 -0.75 -14.30
N LEU A 109 26.71 -2.05 -14.12
CA LEU A 109 27.41 -2.88 -13.13
C LEU A 109 28.93 -2.93 -13.39
N PHE A 110 29.34 -3.05 -14.65
CA PHE A 110 30.74 -3.08 -15.02
C PHE A 110 31.40 -1.72 -14.80
N ALA A 111 30.73 -0.62 -15.14
CA ALA A 111 31.22 0.72 -14.84
C ALA A 111 31.41 0.93 -13.34
N GLU A 112 30.48 0.47 -12.50
CA GLU A 112 30.56 0.55 -11.04
C GLU A 112 31.72 -0.31 -10.48
N ALA A 113 31.93 -1.51 -11.04
CA ALA A 113 32.99 -2.43 -10.62
C ALA A 113 34.37 -2.12 -11.22
N GLY A 114 34.48 -1.13 -12.12
CA GLY A 114 35.72 -0.83 -12.85
C GLY A 114 36.09 -1.87 -13.91
N ALA A 115 35.13 -2.68 -14.36
CA ALA A 115 35.30 -3.69 -15.40
C ALA A 115 34.98 -3.13 -16.81
N VAL A 116 35.56 -3.74 -17.85
CA VAL A 116 35.33 -3.33 -19.24
C VAL A 116 34.03 -3.93 -19.77
N TYR A 117 33.13 -3.07 -20.24
CA TYR A 117 31.94 -3.49 -20.98
C TYR A 117 32.21 -3.49 -22.48
N HIS A 118 31.89 -4.61 -23.13
CA HIS A 118 32.08 -4.82 -24.57
C HIS A 118 30.72 -4.72 -25.29
N PRO A 119 30.48 -3.65 -26.08
CA PRO A 119 29.21 -3.48 -26.81
C PRO A 119 28.94 -4.58 -27.85
N GLU A 120 30.00 -5.19 -28.39
CA GLU A 120 29.92 -6.31 -29.36
C GLU A 120 29.42 -7.62 -28.73
N THR A 121 29.48 -7.73 -27.39
CA THR A 121 28.97 -8.86 -26.62
C THR A 121 28.20 -8.34 -25.41
N PRO A 122 27.02 -7.73 -25.62
CA PRO A 122 26.36 -6.88 -24.62
C PRO A 122 25.87 -7.67 -23.39
N VAL A 123 25.66 -8.98 -23.54
CA VAL A 123 25.15 -9.86 -22.48
C VAL A 123 26.25 -10.63 -21.74
N TYR A 124 27.52 -10.51 -22.14
CA TYR A 124 28.64 -11.16 -21.44
C TYR A 124 28.73 -10.68 -19.99
N PRO A 125 28.82 -11.58 -18.97
CA PRO A 125 29.24 -12.98 -19.03
C PRO A 125 28.09 -14.00 -19.11
N ILE A 126 26.86 -13.55 -19.37
CA ILE A 126 25.69 -14.43 -19.45
C ILE A 126 25.69 -15.15 -20.82
N PRO A 127 25.50 -16.49 -20.85
CA PRO A 127 25.42 -17.23 -22.11
C PRO A 127 24.21 -16.80 -22.96
N GLU A 128 24.48 -16.22 -24.12
CA GLU A 128 23.46 -15.76 -25.07
C GLU A 128 22.49 -16.88 -25.47
N VAL A 129 22.99 -18.10 -25.72
CA VAL A 129 22.17 -19.26 -26.09
C VAL A 129 21.06 -19.54 -25.06
N GLN A 130 21.36 -19.32 -23.79
CA GLN A 130 20.40 -19.56 -22.71
C GLN A 130 19.45 -18.39 -22.53
N LEU A 131 19.97 -17.17 -22.62
CA LEU A 131 19.16 -15.97 -22.54
C LEU A 131 18.12 -15.92 -23.68
N ARG A 132 18.46 -16.41 -24.87
CA ARG A 132 17.53 -16.59 -26.01
C ARG A 132 16.34 -17.50 -25.69
N ARG A 133 16.47 -18.48 -24.79
CA ARG A 133 15.36 -19.37 -24.40
C ARG A 133 14.27 -18.64 -23.61
N PHE A 134 14.60 -17.48 -23.05
CA PHE A 134 13.63 -16.63 -22.34
C PHE A 134 12.91 -15.64 -23.27
N ALA A 135 13.15 -15.69 -24.58
CA ALA A 135 12.31 -14.98 -25.54
C ALA A 135 10.85 -15.41 -25.37
N GLY A 136 9.94 -14.44 -25.30
CA GLY A 136 8.53 -14.68 -25.02
C GLY A 136 8.19 -14.78 -23.52
N HIS A 137 9.15 -14.60 -22.61
CA HIS A 137 8.87 -14.52 -21.17
C HIS A 137 8.74 -13.08 -20.67
N ARG A 138 8.17 -12.92 -19.47
CA ARG A 138 8.06 -11.63 -18.80
C ARG A 138 9.43 -11.12 -18.34
N THR A 139 9.60 -9.81 -18.34
CA THR A 139 10.80 -9.12 -17.82
C THR A 139 11.22 -9.63 -16.45
N ARG A 140 10.27 -9.86 -15.53
CA ARG A 140 10.57 -10.40 -14.20
C ARG A 140 11.24 -11.77 -14.27
N THR A 141 10.72 -12.69 -15.07
CA THR A 141 11.26 -14.05 -15.23
C THR A 141 12.68 -14.03 -15.81
N VAL A 142 12.91 -13.19 -16.82
CA VAL A 142 14.24 -12.99 -17.43
C VAL A 142 15.25 -12.52 -16.39
N LEU A 143 14.90 -11.48 -15.63
CA LEU A 143 15.80 -10.87 -14.66
C LEU A 143 16.05 -11.76 -13.44
N GLU A 144 15.03 -12.50 -13.01
CA GLU A 144 15.13 -13.48 -11.93
C GLU A 144 16.07 -14.62 -12.31
N TRP A 145 16.02 -15.09 -13.55
CA TRP A 145 16.99 -16.04 -14.07
C TRP A 145 18.40 -15.45 -14.14
N CYS A 146 18.57 -14.21 -14.63
CA CYS A 146 19.89 -13.55 -14.65
C CYS A 146 20.49 -13.44 -13.23
N HIS A 147 19.66 -13.10 -12.24
CA HIS A 147 20.07 -13.04 -10.83
C HIS A 147 20.47 -14.42 -10.28
N GLN A 148 19.75 -15.48 -10.64
CA GLN A 148 20.12 -16.85 -10.26
C GLN A 148 21.44 -17.28 -10.88
N PHE A 149 21.66 -16.99 -12.17
CA PHE A 149 22.92 -17.27 -12.84
C PHE A 149 24.09 -16.54 -12.15
N GLN A 150 23.90 -15.26 -11.81
CA GLN A 150 24.87 -14.49 -11.03
C GLN A 150 25.14 -15.12 -9.66
N ALA A 151 24.10 -15.53 -8.93
CA ALA A 151 24.25 -16.17 -7.62
C ALA A 151 24.98 -17.52 -7.70
N GLN A 152 24.76 -18.29 -8.77
CA GLN A 152 25.47 -19.55 -9.04
C GLN A 152 26.95 -19.31 -9.34
N CYS A 153 27.27 -18.34 -10.20
CA CYS A 153 28.65 -17.97 -10.49
C CYS A 153 29.37 -17.46 -9.23
N ALA A 154 28.68 -16.66 -8.41
CA ALA A 154 29.21 -16.17 -7.14
C ALA A 154 29.49 -17.30 -6.15
N ALA A 155 28.59 -18.30 -6.05
CA ALA A 155 28.79 -19.46 -5.20
C ALA A 155 29.93 -20.37 -5.70
N ALA A 156 30.10 -20.50 -7.03
CA ALA A 156 31.13 -21.32 -7.64
C ALA A 156 32.51 -20.62 -7.71
N GLY A 157 32.56 -19.30 -7.50
CA GLY A 157 33.79 -18.49 -7.64
C GLY A 157 34.31 -18.37 -9.08
N GLN A 158 33.55 -18.82 -10.07
CA GLN A 158 33.89 -18.80 -11.49
C GLN A 158 32.61 -18.68 -12.34
N ILE A 159 32.74 -18.25 -13.59
CA ILE A 159 31.63 -18.25 -14.54
C ILE A 159 31.30 -19.72 -14.85
N VAL A 160 30.09 -20.15 -14.50
CA VAL A 160 29.64 -21.52 -14.75
C VAL A 160 29.34 -21.67 -16.24
N ASP A 161 30.06 -22.57 -16.91
CA ASP A 161 29.82 -22.90 -18.32
C ASP A 161 28.62 -23.84 -18.42
N ILE A 162 27.57 -23.44 -19.15
CA ILE A 162 26.32 -24.21 -19.25
C ILE A 162 26.09 -24.71 -20.69
N ASP A 163 27.17 -25.19 -21.32
CA ASP A 163 27.17 -25.83 -22.65
C ASP A 163 26.93 -27.35 -22.60
N VAL A 164 26.65 -27.91 -21.42
CA VAL A 164 26.20 -29.30 -21.29
C VAL A 164 24.66 -29.30 -21.30
N PRO A 165 23.98 -29.96 -22.26
CA PRO A 165 22.53 -30.12 -22.19
C PRO A 165 22.21 -30.85 -20.88
N PRO A 166 21.20 -30.40 -20.11
CA PRO A 166 21.00 -30.92 -18.77
C PRO A 166 20.62 -32.39 -18.89
N VAL A 167 21.52 -33.26 -18.44
CA VAL A 167 21.12 -34.56 -17.90
C VAL A 167 20.24 -34.21 -16.71
N ASP A 168 19.02 -34.74 -16.75
CA ASP A 168 17.96 -34.55 -15.77
C ASP A 168 18.38 -35.20 -14.44
N GLU A 169 19.28 -34.54 -13.70
CA GLU A 169 19.59 -34.85 -12.31
C GLU A 169 19.70 -33.54 -11.51
N GLY A 170 18.91 -33.46 -10.44
CA GLY A 170 18.53 -32.21 -9.80
C GLY A 170 19.69 -31.47 -9.13
N LEU A 171 20.03 -30.31 -9.69
CA LEU A 171 20.72 -29.26 -8.95
C LEU A 171 19.76 -28.60 -7.93
N PRO A 172 20.18 -28.40 -6.67
CA PRO A 172 19.32 -27.90 -5.58
C PRO A 172 18.71 -26.51 -5.84
N GLY A 173 19.32 -25.70 -6.72
CA GLY A 173 18.81 -24.37 -7.08
C GLY A 173 17.53 -24.37 -7.94
N ASN A 174 17.35 -25.36 -8.83
CA ASN A 174 16.15 -25.45 -9.68
C ASN A 174 14.94 -25.98 -8.89
N VAL A 175 15.22 -26.85 -7.90
CA VAL A 175 14.21 -27.37 -6.98
C VAL A 175 13.52 -26.23 -6.24
N ALA A 176 14.28 -25.33 -5.60
CA ALA A 176 13.72 -24.24 -4.80
C ALA A 176 12.77 -23.33 -5.61
N LEU A 177 13.14 -23.01 -6.86
CA LEU A 177 12.34 -22.17 -7.75
C LEU A 177 11.07 -22.86 -8.22
N ASP A 178 11.14 -24.15 -8.50
CA ASP A 178 9.94 -24.94 -8.79
C ASP A 178 9.01 -24.99 -7.57
N LEU A 179 9.55 -25.12 -6.36
CA LEU A 179 8.74 -25.06 -5.14
C LEU A 179 8.06 -23.69 -4.99
N ASP A 180 8.76 -22.59 -5.28
CA ASP A 180 8.21 -21.23 -5.22
C ASP A 180 7.14 -20.98 -6.29
N ARG A 181 7.30 -21.55 -7.50
CA ARG A 181 6.27 -21.53 -8.54
C ARG A 181 5.03 -22.33 -8.14
N ILE A 182 5.21 -23.49 -7.52
CA ILE A 182 4.10 -24.28 -6.97
C ILE A 182 3.41 -23.49 -5.85
N ALA A 183 4.14 -22.79 -4.99
CA ALA A 183 3.60 -21.94 -3.93
C ALA A 183 2.76 -20.78 -4.49
N ALA A 184 3.24 -20.13 -5.56
CA ALA A 184 2.49 -19.09 -6.26
C ALA A 184 1.19 -19.65 -6.89
N ALA A 185 1.28 -20.77 -7.60
CA ALA A 185 0.10 -21.43 -8.18
C ALA A 185 -0.91 -21.88 -7.12
N TRP A 186 -0.45 -22.31 -5.94
CA TRP A 186 -1.31 -22.63 -4.81
C TRP A 186 -2.02 -21.38 -4.26
N ASN A 187 -1.31 -20.27 -4.15
CA ASN A 187 -1.90 -19.01 -3.70
C ASN A 187 -3.02 -18.54 -4.65
N ASP A 188 -2.81 -18.67 -5.96
CA ASP A 188 -3.83 -18.36 -6.96
C ASP A 188 -5.04 -19.31 -6.86
N ALA A 189 -4.79 -20.62 -6.72
CA ALA A 189 -5.84 -21.63 -6.58
C ALA A 189 -6.71 -21.41 -5.33
N ARG A 190 -6.12 -20.98 -4.21
CA ARG A 190 -6.83 -20.68 -2.96
C ARG A 190 -7.75 -19.46 -3.08
N HIS A 191 -7.42 -18.50 -3.95
CA HIS A 191 -8.18 -17.27 -4.15
C HIS A 191 -9.08 -17.31 -5.40
N ALA A 192 -9.19 -18.47 -6.05
CA ALA A 192 -10.07 -18.64 -7.20
C ALA A 192 -11.55 -18.43 -6.81
N PRO A 193 -12.30 -17.61 -7.57
CA PRO A 193 -13.71 -17.35 -7.30
C PRO A 193 -14.57 -18.61 -7.48
N ASN A 194 -15.68 -18.70 -6.73
CA ASN A 194 -16.70 -19.77 -6.81
C ASN A 194 -16.25 -21.20 -6.46
N THR A 195 -15.43 -21.38 -5.42
CA THR A 195 -15.25 -22.72 -4.83
C THR A 195 -16.52 -23.12 -4.06
N GLU A 196 -17.33 -24.02 -4.62
CA GLU A 196 -18.48 -24.63 -3.95
C GLU A 196 -18.02 -25.36 -2.67
N VAL A 197 -18.70 -25.06 -1.57
CA VAL A 197 -18.40 -25.61 -0.25
C VAL A 197 -19.39 -26.73 0.04
N PRO A 198 -18.93 -27.95 0.35
CA PRO A 198 -19.80 -29.03 0.74
C PRO A 198 -20.61 -28.69 2.00
N ASP A 199 -21.90 -28.98 1.96
CA ASP A 199 -22.83 -28.85 3.09
C ASP A 199 -23.24 -30.22 3.67
N ASP A 200 -23.12 -31.29 2.87
CA ASP A 200 -23.36 -32.66 3.30
C ASP A 200 -22.28 -33.20 4.29
N GLU A 201 -22.73 -33.88 5.35
CA GLU A 201 -21.85 -34.39 6.41
C GLU A 201 -20.84 -35.44 5.88
N GLU A 202 -21.19 -36.25 4.88
CA GLU A 202 -20.29 -37.26 4.30
C GLU A 202 -19.24 -36.64 3.36
N GLU A 203 -19.63 -35.62 2.59
CA GLU A 203 -18.71 -34.86 1.75
C GLU A 203 -17.70 -34.08 2.59
N ILE A 204 -18.15 -33.41 3.65
CA ILE A 204 -17.26 -32.72 4.60
C ILE A 204 -16.29 -33.72 5.23
N LEU A 205 -16.77 -34.90 5.63
CA LEU A 205 -15.92 -35.95 6.19
C LEU A 205 -14.90 -36.48 5.16
N ALA A 206 -15.25 -36.49 3.88
CA ALA A 206 -14.31 -36.80 2.80
C ALA A 206 -13.21 -35.76 2.65
N VAL A 207 -13.57 -34.48 2.75
CA VAL A 207 -12.63 -33.37 2.74
C VAL A 207 -11.67 -33.44 3.92
N VAL A 208 -12.18 -33.72 5.12
CA VAL A 208 -11.34 -33.92 6.32
C VAL A 208 -10.42 -35.15 6.18
N GLY A 209 -10.88 -36.24 5.56
CA GLY A 209 -10.05 -37.41 5.29
C GLY A 209 -8.90 -37.13 4.31
N ALA A 210 -9.15 -36.34 3.26
CA ALA A 210 -8.08 -35.91 2.37
C ALA A 210 -7.09 -34.96 3.07
N ALA A 211 -7.59 -34.09 3.95
CA ALA A 211 -6.74 -33.25 4.79
C ALA A 211 -5.86 -34.07 5.73
N ALA A 212 -6.37 -35.18 6.28
CA ALA A 212 -5.58 -36.12 7.08
C ALA A 212 -4.40 -36.70 6.29
N LYS A 213 -4.65 -37.13 5.04
CA LYS A 213 -3.62 -37.64 4.13
C LYS A 213 -2.58 -36.57 3.80
N ALA A 214 -3.01 -35.38 3.42
CA ALA A 214 -2.13 -34.26 3.15
C ALA A 214 -1.26 -33.90 4.36
N CYS A 215 -1.88 -33.87 5.54
CA CYS A 215 -1.21 -33.60 6.80
C CYS A 215 -0.14 -34.66 7.15
N ALA A 216 -0.45 -35.93 6.92
CA ALA A 216 0.53 -37.01 7.10
C ALA A 216 1.71 -36.87 6.13
N ASP A 217 1.43 -36.62 4.84
CA ASP A 217 2.46 -36.42 3.81
C ASP A 217 3.37 -35.21 4.11
N GLU A 218 2.80 -34.11 4.61
CA GLU A 218 3.52 -32.88 4.96
C GLU A 218 4.47 -33.04 6.16
N ASN A 219 4.09 -33.88 7.13
CA ASN A 219 4.86 -34.11 8.35
C ASN A 219 5.69 -35.41 8.31
N GLY A 220 5.62 -36.17 7.22
CA GLY A 220 6.31 -37.47 7.10
C GLY A 220 5.75 -38.54 8.03
N LEU A 221 4.47 -38.46 8.39
CA LEU A 221 3.78 -39.43 9.24
C LEU A 221 3.21 -40.56 8.40
N THR A 222 3.10 -41.76 8.98
CA THR A 222 2.41 -42.88 8.34
C THR A 222 0.93 -42.78 8.64
N LEU A 223 0.10 -42.74 7.59
CA LEU A 223 -1.35 -42.72 7.75
C LEU A 223 -1.97 -44.06 7.35
N VAL A 224 -2.76 -44.63 8.26
CA VAL A 224 -3.66 -45.75 7.97
C VAL A 224 -5.10 -45.26 8.15
N THR A 225 -5.83 -45.18 7.05
CA THR A 225 -7.28 -44.88 7.05
C THR A 225 -8.08 -46.14 6.72
N PRO A 226 -8.62 -46.86 7.72
CA PRO A 226 -9.62 -47.90 7.46
C PRO A 226 -10.90 -47.31 6.84
N PRO A 227 -11.73 -48.14 6.18
CA PRO A 227 -12.96 -47.68 5.53
C PRO A 227 -13.93 -47.03 6.51
N ARG A 228 -14.63 -45.98 6.06
CA ARG A 228 -15.65 -45.24 6.83
C ARG A 228 -16.77 -46.19 7.24
N LYS A 229 -17.24 -46.08 8.49
CA LYS A 229 -18.36 -46.89 8.99
C LYS A 229 -19.27 -46.02 9.85
N ASN A 230 -20.58 -46.04 9.56
CA ASN A 230 -21.62 -45.32 10.30
C ASN A 230 -21.37 -43.79 10.46
N GLY A 231 -20.86 -43.11 9.42
CA GLY A 231 -20.62 -41.66 9.47
C GLY A 231 -19.42 -41.23 10.32
N VAL A 232 -18.57 -42.17 10.75
CA VAL A 232 -17.33 -41.92 11.49
C VAL A 232 -16.13 -42.31 10.63
N LEU A 233 -15.17 -41.40 10.49
CA LEU A 233 -13.89 -41.61 9.85
C LEU A 233 -12.86 -42.00 10.92
N ARG A 234 -12.29 -43.20 10.82
CA ARG A 234 -11.16 -43.60 11.65
C ARG A 234 -9.85 -43.32 10.94
N VAL A 235 -8.93 -42.68 11.65
CA VAL A 235 -7.63 -42.22 11.13
C VAL A 235 -6.57 -42.63 12.14
N THR A 236 -5.65 -43.51 11.76
CA THR A 236 -4.50 -43.86 12.59
C THR A 236 -3.27 -43.14 12.05
N LEU A 237 -2.74 -42.21 12.82
CA LEU A 237 -1.51 -41.47 12.52
C LEU A 237 -0.35 -42.07 13.31
N GLY A 238 0.68 -42.55 12.62
CA GLY A 238 1.91 -43.07 13.22
C GLY A 238 3.09 -42.11 13.01
N GLY A 239 3.68 -41.66 14.12
CA GLY A 239 5.01 -41.04 14.13
C GLY A 239 6.13 -42.08 14.31
N THR A 240 7.36 -41.63 14.58
CA THR A 240 8.52 -42.51 14.79
C THR A 240 8.48 -43.29 16.11
N THR A 241 7.72 -42.81 17.11
CA THR A 241 7.66 -43.41 18.46
C THR A 241 6.25 -43.66 18.99
N GLU A 242 5.22 -43.02 18.43
CA GLU A 242 3.83 -43.13 18.93
C GLU A 242 2.81 -43.23 17.79
N THR A 243 1.75 -43.99 18.00
CA THR A 243 0.59 -44.11 17.10
C THR A 243 -0.67 -43.59 17.78
N THR A 244 -1.35 -42.62 17.16
CA THR A 244 -2.62 -42.08 17.65
C THR A 244 -3.77 -42.52 16.74
N GLU A 245 -4.78 -43.16 17.31
CA GLU A 245 -6.02 -43.49 16.61
C GLU A 245 -7.08 -42.42 16.90
N LEU A 246 -7.62 -41.80 15.85
CA LEU A 246 -8.65 -40.76 15.90
C LEU A 246 -9.95 -41.29 15.31
N ALA A 247 -11.07 -41.01 15.97
CA ALA A 247 -12.42 -41.23 15.45
C ALA A 247 -13.09 -39.88 15.20
N ILE A 248 -13.22 -39.49 13.93
CA ILE A 248 -13.69 -38.18 13.51
C ILE A 248 -15.12 -38.29 12.98
N ALA A 249 -16.02 -37.42 13.45
CA ALA A 249 -17.36 -37.29 12.87
C ALA A 249 -17.78 -35.83 12.72
N VAL A 250 -18.56 -35.55 11.69
CA VAL A 250 -19.23 -34.25 11.50
C VAL A 250 -20.48 -34.23 12.36
N THR A 251 -20.63 -33.17 13.16
CA THR A 251 -21.69 -33.05 14.16
C THR A 251 -22.52 -31.80 13.90
N ASN A 252 -23.05 -31.63 12.69
CA ASN A 252 -23.71 -30.38 12.27
C ASN A 252 -25.18 -30.28 12.69
N ARG A 253 -25.77 -31.32 13.31
CA ARG A 253 -27.16 -31.26 13.78
C ARG A 253 -27.35 -30.17 14.84
N GLY A 254 -28.53 -29.57 14.79
CA GLY A 254 -28.96 -28.52 15.72
C GLY A 254 -29.20 -29.05 17.14
N TYR A 255 -29.44 -28.12 18.07
CA TYR A 255 -29.71 -28.41 19.48
C TYR A 255 -31.16 -28.85 19.75
N GLN A 256 -32.05 -28.76 18.75
CA GLN A 256 -33.45 -29.11 18.91
C GLN A 256 -33.63 -30.59 19.27
N ARG A 257 -34.46 -30.85 20.30
CA ARG A 257 -34.76 -32.19 20.83
C ARG A 257 -33.52 -33.02 21.23
N GLY A 258 -32.41 -32.36 21.59
CA GLY A 258 -31.18 -33.05 22.05
C GLY A 258 -30.38 -33.76 20.94
N ALA A 259 -30.68 -33.50 19.66
CA ALA A 259 -30.03 -34.17 18.53
C ALA A 259 -28.50 -34.01 18.51
N PHE A 260 -27.98 -32.83 18.88
CA PHE A 260 -26.55 -32.59 19.07
C PHE A 260 -25.94 -33.49 20.16
N GLY A 261 -26.60 -33.62 21.32
CA GLY A 261 -26.14 -34.49 22.41
C GLY A 261 -26.07 -35.95 21.99
N THR A 262 -27.12 -36.42 21.30
CA THR A 262 -27.18 -37.79 20.77
C THR A 262 -26.06 -38.08 19.76
N GLN A 263 -25.70 -37.11 18.89
CA GLN A 263 -24.58 -37.26 17.95
C GLN A 263 -23.22 -37.37 18.66
N ILE A 264 -22.97 -36.54 19.68
CA ILE A 264 -21.71 -36.57 20.44
C ILE A 264 -21.59 -37.88 21.24
N ASP A 265 -22.68 -38.33 21.87
CA ASP A 265 -22.67 -39.60 22.60
C ASP A 265 -22.57 -40.82 21.68
N ALA A 266 -23.13 -40.75 20.46
CA ALA A 266 -22.92 -41.77 19.43
C ALA A 266 -21.45 -41.84 19.00
N LEU A 267 -20.81 -40.69 18.73
CA LEU A 267 -19.38 -40.62 18.42
C LEU A 267 -18.53 -41.25 19.53
N ARG A 268 -18.79 -40.90 20.80
CA ARG A 268 -18.06 -41.45 21.95
C ARG A 268 -18.20 -42.97 22.07
N ARG A 269 -19.39 -43.51 21.82
CA ARG A 269 -19.63 -44.97 21.83
C ARG A 269 -18.92 -45.68 20.66
N THR A 270 -18.91 -45.06 19.48
CA THR A 270 -18.28 -45.64 18.28
C THR A 270 -16.76 -45.49 18.27
N ALA A 271 -16.20 -44.52 19.00
CA ALA A 271 -14.76 -44.29 19.10
C ALA A 271 -14.01 -45.42 19.83
N GLY A 272 -14.58 -46.00 20.89
CA GLY A 272 -13.93 -47.08 21.64
C GLY A 272 -12.61 -46.62 22.27
N SER A 273 -11.48 -47.22 21.87
CA SER A 273 -10.12 -46.84 22.28
C SER A 273 -9.54 -45.63 21.53
N ALA A 274 -10.18 -45.19 20.44
CA ALA A 274 -9.73 -44.05 19.65
C ALA A 274 -10.16 -42.72 20.28
N VAL A 275 -9.41 -41.65 20.03
CA VAL A 275 -9.74 -40.29 20.49
C VAL A 275 -10.93 -39.75 19.68
N PRO A 276 -12.09 -39.44 20.29
CA PRO A 276 -13.24 -38.93 19.56
C PRO A 276 -13.06 -37.44 19.22
N VAL A 277 -13.14 -37.09 17.94
CA VAL A 277 -13.02 -35.72 17.43
C VAL A 277 -14.33 -35.28 16.79
N ALA A 278 -15.01 -34.31 17.41
CA ALA A 278 -16.23 -33.72 16.90
C ALA A 278 -15.90 -32.52 16.00
N VAL A 279 -16.15 -32.65 14.69
CA VAL A 279 -15.97 -31.57 13.70
C VAL A 279 -17.30 -30.88 13.46
N ARG A 280 -17.32 -29.54 13.40
CA ARG A 280 -18.48 -28.76 12.99
C ARG A 280 -18.11 -27.67 11.99
N THR A 281 -18.97 -27.44 11.00
CA THR A 281 -18.90 -26.27 10.09
C THR A 281 -19.72 -25.08 10.58
N LEU A 282 -20.55 -25.32 11.61
CA LEU A 282 -21.31 -24.31 12.36
C LEU A 282 -20.70 -24.10 13.73
N GLU A 283 -20.86 -22.90 14.30
CA GLU A 283 -20.42 -22.65 15.67
C GLU A 283 -21.01 -23.68 16.65
N PHE A 284 -20.25 -24.00 17.70
CA PHE A 284 -20.73 -24.89 18.75
C PHE A 284 -21.87 -24.22 19.52
N PRO A 285 -23.01 -24.91 19.71
CA PRO A 285 -24.14 -24.36 20.45
C PRO A 285 -23.73 -24.11 21.91
N ARG A 286 -24.14 -22.97 22.47
CA ARG A 286 -23.88 -22.57 23.85
C ARG A 286 -25.09 -22.82 24.75
N GLY A 287 -24.86 -23.13 26.01
CA GLY A 287 -25.89 -23.35 27.02
C GLY A 287 -25.58 -24.55 27.91
N GLU A 288 -26.04 -24.53 29.16
CA GLU A 288 -25.64 -25.47 30.22
C GLU A 288 -25.69 -26.95 29.80
N VAL A 289 -26.73 -27.36 29.07
CA VAL A 289 -26.87 -28.75 28.56
C VAL A 289 -25.85 -29.08 27.46
N CYS A 290 -25.61 -28.17 26.51
CA CYS A 290 -24.67 -28.38 25.41
C CYS A 290 -23.22 -28.30 25.91
N ASP A 291 -22.93 -27.37 26.83
CA ASP A 291 -21.63 -27.21 27.46
C ASP A 291 -21.28 -28.45 28.30
N ASN A 292 -22.25 -29.04 28.99
CA ASN A 292 -22.08 -30.30 29.71
C ASN A 292 -21.78 -31.50 28.77
N VAL A 293 -22.42 -31.57 27.60
CA VAL A 293 -22.13 -32.60 26.58
C VAL A 293 -20.71 -32.45 26.03
N VAL A 294 -20.30 -31.22 25.69
CA VAL A 294 -18.94 -30.94 25.21
C VAL A 294 -17.91 -31.21 26.32
N ALA A 295 -18.20 -30.84 27.57
CA ALA A 295 -17.34 -31.14 28.71
C ALA A 295 -17.17 -32.65 28.94
N LYS A 296 -18.23 -33.46 28.73
CA LYS A 296 -18.15 -34.93 28.77
C LYS A 296 -17.27 -35.50 27.65
N LEU A 297 -17.29 -34.90 26.46
CA LEU A 297 -16.40 -35.27 25.36
C LEU A 297 -14.93 -34.97 25.72
N LEU A 298 -14.64 -33.76 26.21
CA LEU A 298 -13.29 -33.33 26.60
C LEU A 298 -12.73 -34.16 27.78
N LYS A 299 -13.57 -34.47 28.79
CA LYS A 299 -13.19 -35.33 29.92
C LYS A 299 -12.85 -36.77 29.50
N ALA A 300 -13.40 -37.23 28.38
CA ALA A 300 -13.08 -38.54 27.80
C ALA A 300 -11.84 -38.51 26.89
N GLY A 301 -11.06 -37.42 26.91
CA GLY A 301 -9.90 -37.23 26.03
C GLY A 301 -10.25 -36.83 24.60
N GLY A 302 -11.53 -36.55 24.31
CA GLY A 302 -12.01 -36.13 23.00
C GLY A 302 -11.68 -34.68 22.66
N ARG A 303 -11.82 -34.32 21.37
CA ARG A 303 -11.52 -32.98 20.85
C ARG A 303 -12.73 -32.38 20.14
N ARG A 304 -12.79 -31.05 20.08
CA ARG A 304 -13.78 -30.31 19.31
C ARG A 304 -13.06 -29.45 18.28
N ALA A 305 -13.49 -29.48 17.03
CA ALA A 305 -12.88 -28.69 15.97
C ALA A 305 -13.96 -27.91 15.21
N TYR A 306 -13.78 -26.60 15.14
CA TYR A 306 -14.60 -25.72 14.32
C TYR A 306 -13.88 -25.46 13.00
N VAL A 307 -14.46 -25.91 11.90
CA VAL A 307 -13.93 -25.73 10.54
C VAL A 307 -14.79 -24.69 9.85
N ASP A 308 -14.32 -23.45 9.80
CA ASP A 308 -15.04 -22.38 9.14
C ASP A 308 -15.12 -22.55 7.61
N ALA A 309 -16.00 -21.77 6.97
CA ALA A 309 -16.19 -21.83 5.52
C ALA A 309 -14.92 -21.48 4.72
N SER A 310 -14.01 -20.68 5.28
CA SER A 310 -12.75 -20.32 4.62
C SER A 310 -11.77 -21.47 4.59
N THR A 311 -11.67 -22.19 5.70
CA THR A 311 -10.86 -23.39 5.88
C THR A 311 -11.40 -24.49 4.98
N LEU A 312 -12.71 -24.71 4.97
CA LEU A 312 -13.33 -25.73 4.13
C LEU A 312 -13.09 -25.45 2.63
N ARG A 313 -13.23 -24.19 2.18
CA ARG A 313 -12.84 -23.77 0.82
C ARG A 313 -11.39 -24.08 0.50
N THR A 314 -10.49 -23.81 1.44
CA THR A 314 -9.06 -24.08 1.27
C THR A 314 -8.79 -25.58 1.12
N LEU A 315 -9.45 -26.43 1.91
CA LEU A 315 -9.30 -27.89 1.81
C LEU A 315 -9.85 -28.44 0.48
N VAL A 316 -11.00 -27.91 0.02
CA VAL A 316 -11.58 -28.27 -1.30
C VAL A 316 -10.66 -27.82 -2.44
N ALA A 317 -10.14 -26.59 -2.38
CA ALA A 317 -9.17 -26.08 -3.34
C ALA A 317 -7.91 -26.97 -3.38
N PHE A 318 -7.43 -27.41 -2.22
CA PHE A 318 -6.29 -28.32 -2.13
C PHE A 318 -6.56 -29.69 -2.77
N GLN A 319 -7.75 -30.26 -2.56
CA GLN A 319 -8.12 -31.52 -3.21
C GLN A 319 -8.09 -31.42 -4.74
N ARG A 320 -8.50 -30.27 -5.29
CA ARG A 320 -8.54 -30.00 -6.73
C ARG A 320 -7.21 -29.51 -7.29
N PHE A 321 -6.29 -29.05 -6.45
CA PHE A 321 -5.01 -28.50 -6.87
C PHE A 321 -4.11 -29.56 -7.49
N ARG A 322 -3.88 -29.47 -8.81
CA ARG A 322 -2.99 -30.33 -9.59
C ARG A 322 -2.06 -29.45 -10.43
N PRO A 323 -0.95 -28.96 -9.86
CA PRO A 323 -0.02 -28.11 -10.59
C PRO A 323 0.76 -28.96 -11.61
N ALA A 324 1.15 -28.36 -12.74
CA ALA A 324 1.85 -29.04 -13.84
C ALA A 324 3.35 -29.28 -13.52
N PHE A 325 3.63 -29.96 -12.41
CA PHE A 325 4.98 -30.31 -11.95
C PHE A 325 5.03 -31.80 -11.56
N PRO A 326 6.23 -32.43 -11.59
CA PRO A 326 6.39 -33.82 -11.14
C PRO A 326 5.90 -34.04 -9.70
N GLU A 327 5.30 -35.19 -9.41
CA GLU A 327 4.76 -35.48 -8.06
C GLU A 327 5.82 -35.38 -6.96
N ALA A 328 7.06 -35.78 -7.24
CA ALA A 328 8.18 -35.63 -6.31
C ALA A 328 8.45 -34.15 -5.95
N ARG A 329 8.24 -33.22 -6.89
CA ARG A 329 8.39 -31.78 -6.68
C ARG A 329 7.24 -31.20 -5.87
N VAL A 330 6.02 -31.61 -6.19
CA VAL A 330 4.82 -31.24 -5.42
C VAL A 330 4.89 -31.77 -3.99
N ALA A 331 5.41 -32.99 -3.79
CA ALA A 331 5.64 -33.57 -2.48
C ALA A 331 6.72 -32.81 -1.69
N ALA A 332 7.82 -32.41 -2.33
CA ALA A 332 8.85 -31.57 -1.71
C ALA A 332 8.29 -30.20 -1.29
N TRP A 333 7.45 -29.58 -2.13
CA TRP A 333 6.77 -28.32 -1.82
C TRP A 333 5.85 -28.47 -0.61
N ARG A 334 5.03 -29.54 -0.57
CA ARG A 334 4.13 -29.83 0.55
C ARG A 334 4.89 -29.94 1.87
N ARG A 335 6.02 -30.66 1.89
CA ARG A 335 6.86 -30.79 3.11
C ARG A 335 7.47 -29.46 3.55
N ARG A 336 7.85 -28.59 2.60
CA ARG A 336 8.44 -27.27 2.86
C ARG A 336 7.42 -26.26 3.36
N ASP A 337 6.33 -26.08 2.62
CA ASP A 337 5.39 -24.96 2.82
C ASP A 337 4.16 -25.33 3.68
N ARG A 338 3.93 -26.64 3.89
CA ARG A 338 2.89 -27.21 4.77
C ARG A 338 1.52 -26.54 4.64
N PRO A 339 0.96 -26.45 3.42
CA PRO A 339 -0.24 -25.66 3.12
C PRO A 339 -1.50 -26.09 3.91
N ILE A 340 -1.55 -27.32 4.43
CA ILE A 340 -2.71 -27.87 5.14
C ILE A 340 -2.47 -27.98 6.64
N SER A 341 -1.29 -28.45 7.07
CA SER A 341 -0.96 -28.68 8.48
C SER A 341 -0.87 -27.40 9.30
N THR A 342 -0.64 -26.24 8.68
CA THR A 342 -0.61 -24.94 9.37
C THR A 342 -2.00 -24.33 9.61
N LEU A 343 -3.07 -24.92 9.05
CA LEU A 343 -4.43 -24.43 9.28
C LEU A 343 -4.85 -24.78 10.70
N ALA A 344 -5.22 -23.78 11.52
CA ALA A 344 -5.53 -23.98 12.93
C ALA A 344 -6.60 -25.07 13.20
N PRO A 345 -7.71 -25.16 12.44
CA PRO A 345 -8.66 -26.25 12.63
C PRO A 345 -8.06 -27.64 12.33
N VAL A 346 -7.20 -27.75 11.32
CA VAL A 346 -6.54 -29.00 10.93
C VAL A 346 -5.50 -29.43 11.97
N ALA A 347 -4.66 -28.49 12.42
CA ALA A 347 -3.71 -28.73 13.48
C ALA A 347 -4.39 -29.20 14.77
N HIS A 348 -5.57 -28.66 15.09
CA HIS A 348 -6.35 -29.05 16.27
C HIS A 348 -7.06 -30.41 16.12
N ILE A 349 -7.52 -30.76 14.92
CA ILE A 349 -8.11 -32.08 14.63
C ILE A 349 -7.06 -33.18 14.85
N PHE A 350 -5.87 -33.00 14.27
CA PHE A 350 -4.83 -34.03 14.25
C PHE A 350 -3.81 -33.94 15.40
N ASP A 351 -3.82 -32.87 16.19
CA ASP A 351 -2.94 -32.62 17.36
C ASP A 351 -1.46 -32.82 17.05
N LEU A 352 -1.02 -32.06 16.04
CA LEU A 352 0.34 -32.10 15.52
C LEU A 352 1.39 -31.62 16.52
N GLU A 353 1.00 -30.96 17.61
CA GLU A 353 1.90 -30.54 18.68
C GLU A 353 2.40 -31.73 19.51
N ARG A 354 1.59 -32.77 19.70
CA ARG A 354 1.99 -34.00 20.41
C ARG A 354 2.81 -34.96 19.56
N LEU A 355 2.65 -34.91 18.23
CA LEU A 355 3.31 -35.82 17.29
C LEU A 355 4.67 -35.30 16.78
N ARG A 356 5.13 -34.12 17.23
CA ARG A 356 6.48 -33.63 16.94
C ARG A 356 7.51 -34.38 17.81
N PRO A 357 8.61 -34.89 17.24
CA PRO A 357 9.73 -35.35 18.06
C PRO A 357 10.28 -34.15 18.85
N ALA A 358 10.56 -34.36 20.15
CA ALA A 358 11.32 -33.39 20.93
C ALA A 358 12.65 -33.11 20.21
N PRO A 359 13.11 -31.85 20.13
CA PRO A 359 14.38 -31.56 19.48
C PRO A 359 15.49 -32.31 20.23
N ALA A 360 16.25 -33.12 19.50
CA ALA A 360 17.47 -33.71 20.00
C ALA A 360 18.39 -32.57 20.45
N ALA A 361 18.75 -32.59 21.73
CA ALA A 361 19.78 -31.74 22.28
C ALA A 361 21.10 -32.05 21.56
N GLU A 362 21.47 -31.25 20.57
CA GLU A 362 22.85 -31.16 20.13
C GLU A 362 23.62 -30.34 21.17
N ALA A 363 24.57 -31.03 21.78
CA ALA A 363 25.47 -30.54 22.79
C ALA A 363 26.28 -29.34 22.30
N VAL A 364 26.02 -28.17 22.87
CA VAL A 364 27.07 -27.17 23.09
C VAL A 364 27.44 -27.29 24.56
N THR A 365 28.68 -27.73 24.79
CA THR A 365 29.39 -27.87 26.05
C THR A 365 28.97 -26.88 27.14
N ALA A 366 28.22 -27.38 28.12
CA ALA A 366 28.07 -26.74 29.42
C ALA A 366 29.31 -27.07 30.28
N ALA A 367 30.19 -26.10 30.44
CA ALA A 367 31.17 -26.11 31.53
C ALA A 367 30.45 -25.60 32.79
N SER A 368 30.16 -26.51 33.71
CA SER A 368 29.73 -26.19 35.07
C SER A 368 30.96 -26.01 35.96
N SER A 369 31.03 -24.92 36.71
CA SER A 369 31.57 -24.93 38.08
C SER A 369 31.00 -23.76 38.88
N GLU A 370 30.67 -24.06 40.12
CA GLU A 370 29.81 -23.31 41.04
C GLU A 370 30.55 -22.30 41.93
N LEU A 371 29.82 -21.20 42.27
CA LEU A 371 29.77 -20.44 43.55
C LEU A 371 31.03 -19.68 44.06
N PRO A 372 30.94 -18.71 45.02
CA PRO A 372 29.79 -18.12 45.74
C PRO A 372 29.78 -16.57 45.84
N ALA A 373 28.72 -16.02 46.45
CA ALA A 373 28.62 -14.65 46.93
C ALA A 373 29.39 -14.42 48.26
N THR A 374 29.99 -13.24 48.47
CA THR A 374 30.28 -12.69 49.81
C THR A 374 30.31 -11.15 49.83
N VAL A 375 29.36 -10.59 50.59
CA VAL A 375 29.30 -9.39 51.45
C VAL A 375 30.47 -8.38 51.49
N ALA A 376 30.16 -7.08 51.31
CA ALA A 376 30.42 -5.95 52.25
C ALA A 376 30.03 -4.63 51.55
N GLY A 377 28.91 -3.97 51.90
CA GLY A 377 28.83 -2.96 52.97
C GLY A 377 28.73 -1.55 52.33
N ILE A 378 27.95 -0.56 52.74
CA ILE A 378 27.38 -0.15 54.02
C ILE A 378 26.32 0.95 53.74
N ALA A 379 25.23 0.95 54.52
CA ALA A 379 24.35 2.09 54.91
C ALA A 379 23.54 2.82 53.82
N ARG A 380 22.30 3.29 54.05
CA ARG A 380 21.43 3.42 55.23
C ARG A 380 20.02 3.68 54.70
N GLU A 381 19.02 3.02 55.28
CA GLU A 381 17.60 3.43 55.25
C GLU A 381 17.39 4.76 56.05
N PRO A 382 16.15 5.21 56.33
CA PRO A 382 15.06 5.62 55.42
C PRO A 382 14.41 6.93 55.92
N ALA A 383 13.56 7.56 55.11
CA ALA A 383 12.41 8.38 55.53
C ALA A 383 11.77 8.91 54.24
N GLY A 384 10.47 8.90 54.01
CA GLY A 384 9.35 8.85 54.93
C GLY A 384 8.26 9.66 54.22
N HIS A 385 7.11 9.03 54.01
CA HIS A 385 5.76 9.57 53.88
C HIS A 385 5.59 11.10 53.73
N VAL A 386 4.73 11.52 52.80
CA VAL A 386 3.36 12.03 53.10
C VAL A 386 2.72 12.55 51.80
N ALA A 387 1.50 12.11 51.56
CA ALA A 387 0.57 12.66 50.57
C ALA A 387 -0.10 13.92 51.12
N THR A 388 -0.37 14.96 50.30
CA THR A 388 -1.68 15.67 50.29
C THR A 388 -1.84 16.72 49.18
N ALA A 389 -3.01 16.63 48.51
CA ALA A 389 -3.98 17.67 48.13
C ALA A 389 -3.55 19.08 47.62
N MET A 390 -3.84 19.33 46.34
CA MET A 390 -4.92 20.18 45.78
C MET A 390 -5.47 21.40 46.59
N ARG A 391 -5.70 22.49 45.82
CA ARG A 391 -6.54 23.72 46.05
C ARG A 391 -5.85 24.85 46.84
N SER A 392 -6.01 26.14 46.58
CA SER A 392 -6.78 26.95 45.62
C SER A 392 -6.43 28.44 45.81
N SER A 393 -6.63 29.24 44.75
CA SER A 393 -7.15 30.64 44.74
C SER A 393 -6.45 31.73 45.58
N SER A 394 -5.95 32.79 44.94
CA SER A 394 -6.56 34.16 44.85
C SER A 394 -5.41 35.14 45.20
N ASP A 395 -5.33 36.41 44.81
CA ASP A 395 -6.28 37.35 44.23
C ASP A 395 -5.51 38.60 43.77
N GLY A 396 -6.13 39.42 42.90
CA GLY A 396 -5.94 40.87 42.78
C GLY A 396 -4.59 41.39 42.22
N GLY A 397 -4.51 42.38 41.34
CA GLY A 397 -5.48 43.35 40.87
C GLY A 397 -4.72 44.62 40.43
N ALA A 398 -5.39 45.44 39.61
CA ALA A 398 -5.10 46.85 39.32
C ALA A 398 -4.03 47.23 38.26
N ALA A 399 -4.56 47.65 37.10
CA ALA A 399 -4.07 48.75 36.24
C ALA A 399 -4.12 50.11 37.03
N PRO A 400 -3.67 51.31 36.54
CA PRO A 400 -3.79 51.78 35.15
C PRO A 400 -2.75 52.81 34.60
N ALA A 401 -2.99 53.19 33.33
CA ALA A 401 -2.90 54.54 32.74
C ALA A 401 -1.58 55.08 32.10
N ALA A 402 -1.69 55.32 30.78
CA ALA A 402 -1.58 56.63 30.09
C ALA A 402 -0.45 56.88 29.07
N SER A 403 -0.88 57.34 27.88
CA SER A 403 -0.25 58.30 26.94
C SER A 403 0.97 57.82 26.12
N ARG A 404 1.17 58.12 24.82
CA ARG A 404 0.70 59.23 23.96
C ARG A 404 0.93 58.87 22.47
N ARG A 405 0.03 59.32 21.59
CA ARG A 405 0.23 59.47 20.13
C ARG A 405 1.17 60.66 19.82
N PRO A 406 1.68 60.80 18.58
CA PRO A 406 0.97 61.64 17.60
C PRO A 406 0.90 61.07 16.17
N ARG A 407 0.04 61.74 15.40
CA ARG A 407 -0.43 61.54 14.02
C ARG A 407 0.21 62.64 13.15
N ALA A 408 0.51 62.35 11.88
CA ALA A 408 0.50 63.37 10.81
C ALA A 408 0.37 62.76 9.40
N THR A 409 -0.49 63.39 8.62
CA THR A 409 -0.70 63.39 7.14
C THR A 409 -1.09 64.86 6.85
N PRO A 410 -1.38 65.35 5.61
CA PRO A 410 -1.06 64.93 4.24
C PRO A 410 -0.60 66.12 3.33
N ALA A 411 -0.32 65.90 2.03
CA ALA A 411 -0.60 66.81 0.89
C ALA A 411 -0.15 66.13 -0.43
N ASN A 412 -1.01 65.85 -1.43
CA ASN A 412 -1.65 66.70 -2.46
C ASN A 412 -0.74 67.11 -3.65
N GLY A 413 -1.19 66.85 -4.88
CA GLY A 413 -0.66 67.48 -6.11
C GLY A 413 -0.80 66.64 -7.38
N ALA A 414 -1.61 67.10 -8.33
CA ALA A 414 -2.05 66.42 -9.54
C ALA A 414 -1.38 66.94 -10.84
N SER A 415 -1.64 66.19 -11.94
CA SER A 415 -1.69 66.59 -13.36
C SER A 415 -0.39 66.80 -14.15
N THR A 416 -0.24 66.11 -15.29
CA THR A 416 -0.54 66.57 -16.69
C THR A 416 -0.13 65.47 -17.69
N VAL A 417 -1.04 64.81 -18.43
CA VAL A 417 -1.48 65.00 -19.83
C VAL A 417 -0.40 65.16 -20.91
N ALA A 418 -0.62 64.39 -22.00
CA ALA A 418 -0.22 64.56 -23.41
C ALA A 418 1.05 63.83 -23.90
N GLU A 419 1.16 63.30 -25.12
CA GLU A 419 0.26 62.85 -26.20
C GLU A 419 1.20 62.36 -27.33
N ALA A 420 0.69 61.57 -28.28
CA ALA A 420 1.24 61.33 -29.63
C ALA A 420 2.47 60.40 -29.76
N ALA A 421 2.59 59.51 -30.73
CA ALA A 421 1.74 59.16 -31.87
C ALA A 421 2.27 57.86 -32.53
N GLN A 422 1.35 57.10 -33.15
CA GLN A 422 1.40 56.50 -34.50
C GLN A 422 2.73 55.96 -35.06
N ALA A 423 2.82 54.82 -35.77
CA ALA A 423 1.85 53.92 -36.36
C ALA A 423 2.59 52.79 -37.10
N THR A 424 1.90 51.65 -37.33
CA THR A 424 1.95 50.78 -38.55
C THR A 424 3.28 50.07 -38.90
N ARG A 425 3.37 48.82 -39.40
CA ARG A 425 2.47 47.93 -40.15
C ARG A 425 3.09 46.52 -40.22
N ARG A 426 2.22 45.49 -40.13
CA ARG A 426 2.13 44.22 -40.90
C ARG A 426 3.39 43.39 -41.29
N ALA A 427 3.38 42.16 -40.75
CA ALA A 427 3.22 40.84 -41.40
C ALA A 427 4.30 40.21 -42.34
N SER A 428 4.73 39.01 -41.89
CA SER A 428 4.92 37.71 -42.60
C SER A 428 6.04 37.51 -43.64
N SER A 429 6.95 36.57 -43.36
CA SER A 429 7.08 35.23 -44.01
C SER A 429 8.50 34.63 -43.82
N ALA A 430 8.59 33.30 -43.61
CA ALA A 430 9.83 32.50 -43.54
C ALA A 430 10.27 32.04 -44.95
N PRO A 431 11.54 31.62 -45.23
CA PRO A 431 12.03 30.27 -44.88
C PRO A 431 13.57 30.10 -44.59
N THR A 432 13.93 28.86 -44.21
CA THR A 432 15.15 28.19 -43.66
C THR A 432 16.41 28.08 -44.60
N PRO A 433 17.51 27.35 -44.26
CA PRO A 433 18.73 27.58 -43.42
C PRO A 433 20.05 27.73 -44.28
N PRO A 434 21.33 27.76 -43.78
CA PRO A 434 22.08 26.64 -43.16
C PRO A 434 23.16 27.02 -42.08
N ARG A 435 23.79 25.98 -41.51
CA ARG A 435 24.85 25.92 -40.47
C ARG A 435 26.26 26.32 -41.01
N PRO A 436 27.16 26.85 -40.15
CA PRO A 436 28.52 26.29 -39.98
C PRO A 436 28.94 26.26 -38.48
N ALA A 437 29.51 25.18 -37.94
CA ALA A 437 30.90 24.69 -38.01
C ALA A 437 31.88 25.45 -37.08
N SER A 438 32.41 24.64 -36.16
CA SER A 438 33.37 24.80 -35.06
C SER A 438 34.54 25.79 -35.20
N ALA A 439 34.89 26.41 -34.06
CA ALA A 439 36.26 26.87 -33.78
C ALA A 439 36.64 26.44 -32.34
N SER A 440 37.74 25.69 -32.25
CA SER A 440 38.33 25.12 -31.04
C SER A 440 39.02 26.19 -30.19
N GLY A 441 38.85 26.13 -28.87
CA GLY A 441 39.64 26.89 -27.89
C GLY A 441 40.79 26.04 -27.31
N PRO A 442 41.87 26.66 -26.79
CA PRO A 442 43.04 25.96 -26.28
C PRO A 442 42.88 25.49 -24.82
N ASP A 443 43.66 24.47 -24.51
CA ASP A 443 43.81 23.77 -23.22
C ASP A 443 43.91 24.67 -21.99
N VAL A 444 43.14 24.32 -20.95
CA VAL A 444 43.39 24.74 -19.57
C VAL A 444 43.59 23.50 -18.70
N VAL A 445 44.76 23.50 -18.07
CA VAL A 445 45.34 22.49 -17.19
C VAL A 445 44.40 22.09 -16.04
N ALA A 446 44.19 20.80 -15.91
CA ALA A 446 43.54 20.14 -14.80
C ALA A 446 44.46 20.05 -13.58
N ALA A 447 44.07 20.65 -12.45
CA ALA A 447 44.42 20.18 -11.10
C ALA A 447 43.63 21.00 -10.06
N THR A 448 42.53 20.43 -9.52
CA THR A 448 41.96 20.58 -8.14
C THR A 448 40.44 20.28 -8.04
N ALA A 449 39.83 19.54 -8.98
CA ALA A 449 38.39 19.22 -8.94
C ALA A 449 38.00 18.01 -8.06
N GLY A 450 38.95 17.34 -7.38
CA GLY A 450 38.70 16.04 -6.75
C GLY A 450 38.01 16.04 -5.38
N ARG A 451 37.97 17.17 -4.64
CA ARG A 451 37.36 17.21 -3.29
C ARG A 451 36.00 17.93 -3.23
N GLY A 452 35.69 18.78 -4.20
CA GLY A 452 34.40 19.50 -4.25
C GLY A 452 33.25 18.68 -4.85
N ALA A 453 33.53 17.83 -5.86
CA ALA A 453 32.52 17.02 -6.52
C ALA A 453 31.97 15.91 -5.60
N VAL A 454 32.85 15.20 -4.88
CA VAL A 454 32.46 14.10 -3.96
C VAL A 454 31.60 14.60 -2.79
N ALA A 455 31.86 15.81 -2.29
CA ALA A 455 31.05 16.43 -1.24
C ALA A 455 29.66 16.86 -1.74
N SER A 456 29.55 17.30 -3.00
CA SER A 456 28.28 17.68 -3.64
C SER A 456 27.40 16.47 -3.98
N GLU A 457 28.01 15.33 -4.29
CA GLU A 457 27.32 14.08 -4.62
C GLU A 457 26.81 13.37 -3.36
N ALA A 458 27.64 13.32 -2.30
CA ALA A 458 27.21 12.87 -0.97
C ALA A 458 26.03 13.70 -0.42
N ALA A 459 26.02 15.02 -0.70
CA ALA A 459 24.93 15.91 -0.28
C ALA A 459 23.60 15.62 -0.98
N ARG A 460 23.59 14.99 -2.16
CA ARG A 460 22.37 14.64 -2.91
C ARG A 460 21.97 13.18 -2.81
N SER A 461 22.85 12.32 -2.30
CA SER A 461 22.52 10.92 -2.02
C SER A 461 21.67 10.75 -0.74
N LEU A 462 20.68 9.85 -0.75
CA LEU A 462 19.85 9.44 0.38
C LEU A 462 20.05 7.95 0.64
N ARG A 463 20.39 7.56 1.86
CA ARG A 463 20.60 6.17 2.25
C ARG A 463 19.28 5.44 2.51
N VAL A 464 19.05 4.36 1.77
CA VAL A 464 17.88 3.48 1.93
C VAL A 464 18.16 2.39 2.97
N GLY A 465 19.37 1.83 2.97
CA GLY A 465 19.76 0.75 3.89
C GLY A 465 21.09 0.12 3.47
N THR A 466 21.33 -1.12 3.91
CA THR A 466 22.50 -1.93 3.53
C THR A 466 22.03 -3.19 2.80
N SER A 467 22.77 -3.69 1.80
CA SER A 467 22.43 -4.97 1.17
C SER A 467 22.64 -6.15 2.13
N ALA A 468 21.71 -7.10 2.09
CA ALA A 468 21.88 -8.41 2.72
C ALA A 468 22.69 -9.31 1.78
N GLY A 469 23.98 -9.49 2.10
CA GLY A 469 24.91 -10.31 1.32
C GLY A 469 26.25 -10.48 2.04
N PHE A 470 27.19 -11.22 1.45
CA PHE A 470 28.53 -11.44 2.02
C PHE A 470 29.32 -10.14 2.28
N ARG A 471 28.97 -9.06 1.57
CA ARG A 471 29.47 -7.71 1.80
C ARG A 471 28.29 -6.77 2.07
N ALA A 472 28.32 -6.12 3.23
CA ALA A 472 27.33 -5.12 3.61
C ALA A 472 27.69 -3.79 2.94
N ASP A 473 27.09 -3.54 1.78
CA ASP A 473 27.26 -2.28 1.05
C ASP A 473 26.07 -1.36 1.28
N ASP A 474 26.34 -0.07 1.43
CA ASP A 474 25.33 0.97 1.57
C ASP A 474 24.55 1.12 0.25
N ARG A 475 23.22 1.16 0.37
CA ARG A 475 22.30 1.40 -0.72
C ARG A 475 21.76 2.82 -0.62
N THR A 476 22.04 3.61 -1.64
CA THR A 476 21.62 5.01 -1.74
C THR A 476 20.75 5.24 -2.97
N ILE A 477 19.97 6.32 -2.94
CA ILE A 477 19.22 6.85 -4.07
C ILE A 477 19.51 8.35 -4.20
N GLU A 478 19.40 8.90 -5.40
CA GLU A 478 19.52 10.35 -5.60
C GLU A 478 18.28 11.10 -5.11
N LEU A 479 18.46 12.24 -4.44
CA LEU A 479 17.40 13.13 -3.97
C LEU A 479 16.42 13.50 -5.09
N ASP A 480 16.95 13.80 -6.28
CA ASP A 480 16.16 14.17 -7.46
C ASP A 480 15.24 13.04 -7.95
N SER A 481 15.50 11.79 -7.55
CA SER A 481 14.61 10.68 -7.85
C SER A 481 13.24 10.84 -7.16
N LEU A 482 13.17 11.56 -6.04
CA LEU A 482 11.91 11.83 -5.34
C LEU A 482 10.97 12.73 -6.17
N LEU A 483 11.49 13.50 -7.13
CA LEU A 483 10.69 14.32 -8.05
C LEU A 483 9.82 13.47 -8.99
N ARG A 484 10.16 12.18 -9.18
CA ARG A 484 9.43 11.24 -10.04
C ARG A 484 8.40 10.40 -9.28
N HIS A 485 8.04 10.82 -8.07
CA HIS A 485 7.20 10.10 -7.12
C HIS A 485 7.85 8.82 -6.58
N THR A 486 7.48 8.43 -5.35
CA THR A 486 8.06 7.25 -4.68
C THR A 486 6.96 6.47 -3.98
N GLY A 487 6.88 5.17 -4.25
CA GLY A 487 5.95 4.24 -3.59
C GLY A 487 6.70 3.28 -2.66
N ILE A 488 6.26 3.18 -1.41
CA ILE A 488 6.80 2.23 -0.41
C ILE A 488 5.73 1.20 -0.08
N LEU A 489 5.94 -0.05 -0.49
CA LEU A 489 4.97 -1.15 -0.43
C LEU A 489 5.47 -2.27 0.49
N GLY A 490 4.56 -2.99 1.12
CA GLY A 490 4.89 -4.07 2.07
C GLY A 490 3.73 -4.46 2.99
N SER A 491 3.79 -5.65 3.61
CA SER A 491 2.78 -6.16 4.55
C SER A 491 2.75 -5.37 5.87
N PRO A 492 1.66 -5.43 6.67
CA PRO A 492 1.66 -4.84 8.01
C PRO A 492 2.86 -5.30 8.85
N GLY A 493 3.56 -4.37 9.51
CA GLY A 493 4.78 -4.68 10.28
C GLY A 493 6.09 -4.74 9.50
N SER A 494 6.06 -4.68 8.16
CA SER A 494 7.27 -4.82 7.31
C SER A 494 8.24 -3.62 7.33
N GLY A 495 8.04 -2.62 8.20
CA GLY A 495 8.90 -1.44 8.28
C GLY A 495 8.67 -0.33 7.24
N LYS A 496 7.54 -0.35 6.49
CA LYS A 496 7.22 0.71 5.49
C LYS A 496 7.34 2.14 6.05
N THR A 497 6.69 2.39 7.18
CA THR A 497 6.70 3.70 7.83
C THR A 497 8.10 4.06 8.29
N THR A 498 8.83 3.11 8.88
CA THR A 498 10.21 3.31 9.32
C THR A 498 11.13 3.71 8.16
N LEU A 499 11.02 3.03 7.01
CA LEU A 499 11.79 3.38 5.82
C LEU A 499 11.42 4.77 5.28
N ALA A 500 10.11 5.06 5.20
CA ALA A 500 9.64 6.37 4.75
C ALA A 500 10.17 7.51 5.63
N LEU A 501 10.09 7.35 6.95
CA LEU A 501 10.57 8.35 7.91
C LEU A 501 12.07 8.55 7.82
N ASN A 502 12.86 7.47 7.70
CA ASN A 502 14.31 7.60 7.53
C ASN A 502 14.68 8.40 6.26
N LEU A 503 13.95 8.22 5.15
CA LEU A 503 14.15 9.01 3.94
C LEU A 503 13.71 10.47 4.14
N ILE A 504 12.55 10.70 4.75
CA ILE A 504 12.02 12.04 5.05
C ILE A 504 12.98 12.84 5.94
N GLU A 505 13.55 12.21 6.96
CA GLU A 505 14.52 12.86 7.86
C GLU A 505 15.79 13.26 7.11
N GLN A 506 16.28 12.42 6.19
CA GLN A 506 17.41 12.78 5.33
C GLN A 506 17.08 13.92 4.35
N VAL A 507 15.84 13.98 3.88
CA VAL A 507 15.35 15.08 3.02
C VAL A 507 15.29 16.39 3.83
N LEU A 508 14.80 16.33 5.07
CA LEU A 508 14.77 17.48 5.99
C LEU A 508 16.18 17.99 6.35
N GLU A 509 17.17 17.09 6.49
CA GLU A 509 18.58 17.46 6.71
C GLU A 509 19.17 18.29 5.56
N ARG A 510 18.57 18.21 4.36
CA ARG A 510 18.99 18.87 3.13
C ARG A 510 18.14 20.11 2.81
N ASP A 511 17.47 20.68 3.83
CA ASP A 511 16.64 21.88 3.75
C ASP A 511 15.44 21.78 2.80
N VAL A 512 14.96 20.56 2.56
CA VAL A 512 13.73 20.34 1.79
C VAL A 512 12.55 20.25 2.75
N ALA A 513 11.59 21.15 2.61
CA ALA A 513 10.37 21.15 3.41
C ALA A 513 9.48 19.95 3.07
N VAL A 514 8.90 19.33 4.09
CA VAL A 514 8.05 18.14 3.95
C VAL A 514 6.66 18.41 4.53
N VAL A 515 5.63 18.00 3.79
CA VAL A 515 4.24 17.98 4.27
C VAL A 515 3.82 16.54 4.46
N LEU A 516 3.42 16.19 5.68
CA LEU A 516 3.00 14.84 6.05
C LEU A 516 1.48 14.79 6.27
N VAL A 517 0.83 13.78 5.67
CA VAL A 517 -0.60 13.51 5.88
C VAL A 517 -0.71 12.29 6.79
N ASP A 518 -1.01 12.56 8.06
CA ASP A 518 -1.00 11.55 9.11
C ASP A 518 -2.40 10.98 9.38
N ARG A 519 -2.78 9.94 8.64
CA ARG A 519 -4.07 9.27 8.84
C ARG A 519 -4.16 8.50 10.16
N LYS A 520 -3.03 8.04 10.70
CA LYS A 520 -3.01 7.17 11.90
C LYS A 520 -2.82 7.96 13.20
N GLY A 521 -2.27 9.16 13.12
CA GLY A 521 -1.95 10.02 14.27
C GLY A 521 -0.57 9.75 14.87
N ASP A 522 0.21 8.86 14.25
CA ASP A 522 1.52 8.43 14.77
C ASP A 522 2.61 9.48 14.45
N LEU A 523 2.50 10.18 13.33
CA LEU A 523 3.51 11.14 12.84
C LEU A 523 3.42 12.50 13.55
N ALA A 524 2.28 12.82 14.16
CA ALA A 524 2.16 13.97 15.06
C ALA A 524 3.18 13.91 16.23
N GLY A 525 3.77 12.73 16.48
CA GLY A 525 4.88 12.54 17.39
C GLY A 525 6.06 13.49 17.18
N TYR A 526 6.37 13.92 15.95
CA TYR A 526 7.46 14.88 15.69
C TYR A 526 7.33 16.19 16.48
N ALA A 527 6.11 16.59 16.87
CA ALA A 527 5.86 17.79 17.68
C ALA A 527 6.13 17.58 19.17
N ARG A 528 6.41 16.34 19.62
CA ARG A 528 6.66 16.00 21.02
C ARG A 528 8.16 15.80 21.28
N PRO A 529 8.71 16.32 22.39
CA PRO A 529 10.11 16.09 22.76
C PRO A 529 10.47 14.61 22.94
N ASP A 530 9.54 13.81 23.48
CA ASP A 530 9.77 12.38 23.77
C ASP A 530 9.97 11.53 22.51
N TRP A 531 9.45 11.98 21.36
CA TRP A 531 9.58 11.26 20.09
C TRP A 531 11.05 11.04 19.69
N TRP A 532 11.87 12.06 19.95
CA TRP A 532 13.29 12.08 19.60
C TRP A 532 14.15 11.25 20.56
N GLN A 533 13.58 10.74 21.65
CA GLN A 533 14.29 9.90 22.62
C GLN A 533 14.29 8.42 22.22
N ALA A 534 13.36 7.99 21.37
CA ALA A 534 13.17 6.60 20.95
C ALA A 534 13.80 6.30 19.58
N THR A 535 15.07 6.61 19.41
CA THR A 535 15.79 6.47 18.13
C THR A 535 17.12 5.74 18.28
N SER A 536 17.55 5.05 17.21
CA SER A 536 18.83 4.35 17.15
C SER A 536 20.03 5.29 17.00
N ASP A 537 19.80 6.55 16.58
CA ASP A 537 20.83 7.58 16.46
C ASP A 537 20.41 8.87 17.18
N PRO A 538 20.65 8.97 18.51
CA PRO A 538 20.20 10.10 19.32
C PRO A 538 20.91 11.41 18.95
N VAL A 539 22.11 11.36 18.40
CA VAL A 539 22.87 12.55 18.01
C VAL A 539 22.27 13.17 16.75
N ARG A 540 21.97 12.35 15.73
CA ARG A 540 21.30 12.78 14.51
C ARG A 540 19.90 13.32 14.78
N ALA A 541 19.13 12.60 15.60
CA ALA A 541 17.79 13.00 16.03
C ALA A 541 17.78 14.37 16.72
N ARG A 542 18.70 14.60 17.66
CA ARG A 542 18.82 15.89 18.35
C ARG A 542 19.12 17.04 17.38
N LYS A 543 20.10 16.85 16.48
CA LYS A 543 20.45 17.86 15.46
C LYS A 543 19.28 18.19 14.55
N LEU A 544 18.51 17.18 14.16
CA LEU A 544 17.34 17.39 13.31
C LEU A 544 16.23 18.12 14.06
N ALA A 545 15.94 17.72 15.29
CA ALA A 545 14.94 18.35 16.15
C ALA A 545 15.23 19.85 16.40
N GLU A 546 16.50 20.22 16.58
CA GLU A 546 16.92 21.61 16.74
C GLU A 546 16.82 22.42 15.43
N ARG A 547 16.80 21.75 14.26
CA ARG A 547 16.78 22.39 12.94
C ARG A 547 15.38 22.60 12.37
N ILE A 548 14.41 21.75 12.70
CA ILE A 548 13.10 21.75 12.05
C ILE A 548 12.02 22.49 12.87
N ASP A 549 11.16 23.27 12.19
CA ASP A 549 9.92 23.85 12.75
C ASP A 549 8.74 22.92 12.43
N VAL A 550 8.21 22.22 13.44
CA VAL A 550 7.07 21.30 13.26
C VAL A 550 5.76 22.04 13.47
N ARG A 551 4.98 22.19 12.39
CA ARG A 551 3.63 22.78 12.45
C ARG A 551 2.56 21.72 12.28
N LEU A 552 1.89 21.37 13.38
CA LEU A 552 0.76 20.45 13.35
C LEU A 552 -0.52 21.19 12.96
N PHE A 553 -1.16 20.75 11.88
CA PHE A 553 -2.47 21.20 11.45
C PHE A 553 -3.48 20.08 11.69
N THR A 554 -4.62 20.42 12.29
CA THR A 554 -5.65 19.45 12.68
C THR A 554 -6.99 19.81 12.02
N PRO A 555 -7.15 19.49 10.71
CA PRO A 555 -8.40 19.76 9.99
C PRO A 555 -9.63 19.20 10.73
N GLY A 556 -10.72 19.96 10.79
CA GLY A 556 -11.98 19.50 11.38
C GLY A 556 -12.05 19.50 12.91
N THR A 557 -10.99 19.89 13.63
CA THR A 557 -11.01 19.98 15.10
C THR A 557 -10.76 21.41 15.58
N ARG A 558 -11.52 21.86 16.58
CA ARG A 558 -11.40 23.21 17.16
C ARG A 558 -10.28 23.33 18.22
N GLY A 559 -9.75 22.20 18.69
CA GLY A 559 -8.76 22.16 19.77
C GLY A 559 -7.30 22.31 19.33
N GLY A 560 -7.02 22.34 18.02
CA GLY A 560 -5.67 22.48 17.48
C GLY A 560 -5.57 23.63 16.48
N ARG A 561 -4.58 23.59 15.58
CA ARG A 561 -4.44 24.58 14.51
C ARG A 561 -5.37 24.18 13.36
N PRO A 562 -6.51 24.86 13.15
CA PRO A 562 -7.45 24.47 12.12
C PRO A 562 -6.82 24.70 10.74
N LEU A 563 -7.08 23.77 9.83
CA LEU A 563 -6.82 23.95 8.41
C LEU A 563 -8.14 23.73 7.68
N SER A 564 -8.74 24.82 7.22
CA SER A 564 -9.94 24.81 6.39
C SER A 564 -9.56 25.13 4.95
N LEU A 565 -10.18 24.42 4.01
CA LEU A 565 -10.19 24.86 2.62
C LEU A 565 -11.30 25.91 2.50
N SER A 566 -10.97 27.09 1.99
CA SER A 566 -11.99 28.11 1.68
C SER A 566 -12.98 27.50 0.68
N VAL A 567 -14.23 27.42 1.11
CA VAL A 567 -15.32 26.84 0.32
C VAL A 567 -15.78 27.81 -0.77
N VAL A 568 -15.58 29.11 -0.53
CA VAL A 568 -15.84 30.17 -1.49
C VAL A 568 -14.53 30.51 -2.22
N PRO A 569 -14.50 30.48 -3.56
CA PRO A 569 -13.32 30.88 -4.31
C PRO A 569 -13.04 32.37 -4.12
N ASP A 570 -11.76 32.74 -3.96
CA ASP A 570 -11.38 34.16 -3.97
C ASP A 570 -11.50 34.70 -5.39
N LEU A 571 -12.64 35.35 -5.68
CA LEU A 571 -12.92 35.92 -6.99
C LEU A 571 -12.13 37.19 -7.28
N ALA A 572 -11.43 37.78 -6.29
CA ALA A 572 -10.66 39.00 -6.49
C ALA A 572 -9.49 38.82 -7.47
N GLN A 573 -8.94 37.60 -7.56
CA GLN A 573 -7.84 37.26 -8.46
C GLN A 573 -8.30 36.61 -9.78
N ILE A 574 -9.60 36.43 -9.97
CA ILE A 574 -10.16 35.69 -11.11
C ILE A 574 -10.79 36.68 -12.12
N PRO A 575 -10.46 36.57 -13.43
CA PRO A 575 -11.08 37.37 -14.48
C PRO A 575 -12.61 37.20 -14.50
N GLU A 576 -13.36 38.27 -14.77
CA GLU A 576 -14.84 38.27 -14.69
C GLU A 576 -15.50 37.13 -15.47
N HIS A 577 -15.02 36.82 -16.67
CA HIS A 577 -15.55 35.75 -17.52
C HIS A 577 -15.31 34.33 -16.98
N GLU A 578 -14.40 34.14 -16.02
CA GLU A 578 -14.13 32.84 -15.39
C GLU A 578 -14.80 32.70 -14.01
N ARG A 579 -15.32 33.79 -13.44
CA ARG A 579 -15.90 33.80 -12.08
C ARG A 579 -17.09 32.85 -11.95
N ASP A 580 -18.03 32.91 -12.89
CA ASP A 580 -19.22 32.04 -12.89
C ASP A 580 -18.86 30.56 -12.96
N ARG A 581 -17.84 30.22 -13.76
CA ARG A 581 -17.32 28.85 -13.83
C ARG A 581 -16.74 28.42 -12.49
N MET A 582 -15.98 29.28 -11.83
CA MET A 582 -15.35 28.96 -10.54
C MET A 582 -16.40 28.77 -9.44
N VAL A 583 -17.42 29.61 -9.40
CA VAL A 583 -18.57 29.46 -8.49
C VAL A 583 -19.28 28.13 -8.75
N GLN A 584 -19.54 27.79 -10.02
CA GLN A 584 -20.17 26.53 -10.37
C GLN A 584 -19.32 25.32 -10.00
N TYR A 585 -17.98 25.39 -10.16
CA TYR A 585 -17.07 24.34 -9.73
C TYR A 585 -17.11 24.16 -8.20
N ALA A 586 -17.10 25.24 -7.43
CA ALA A 586 -17.20 25.19 -5.97
C ALA A 586 -18.53 24.57 -5.51
N ALA A 587 -19.65 25.00 -6.10
CA ALA A 587 -20.98 24.45 -5.81
C ALA A 587 -21.08 22.95 -6.19
N ASN A 588 -20.50 22.56 -7.33
CA ASN A 588 -20.46 21.16 -7.76
C ASN A 588 -19.60 20.31 -6.82
N ALA A 589 -18.45 20.82 -6.38
CA ALA A 589 -17.56 20.12 -5.45
C ALA A 589 -18.25 19.89 -4.10
N LEU A 590 -18.90 20.92 -3.54
CA LEU A 590 -19.69 20.79 -2.32
C LEU A 590 -20.88 19.84 -2.50
N GLY A 591 -21.61 19.96 -3.61
CA GLY A 591 -22.72 19.07 -3.90
C GLY A 591 -22.28 17.60 -4.02
N ALA A 592 -21.15 17.34 -4.67
CA ALA A 592 -20.57 16.01 -4.76
C ALA A 592 -20.12 15.49 -3.40
N MET A 593 -19.50 16.34 -2.56
CA MET A 593 -19.18 16.02 -1.18
C MET A 593 -20.46 15.62 -0.43
N MET A 594 -21.50 16.45 -0.46
CA MET A 594 -22.81 16.20 0.18
C MET A 594 -23.62 15.06 -0.45
N ARG A 595 -23.13 14.43 -1.52
CA ARG A 595 -23.83 13.39 -2.30
C ARG A 595 -25.19 13.85 -2.82
N LEU A 596 -25.27 15.11 -3.25
CA LEU A 596 -26.41 15.62 -4.00
C LEU A 596 -26.44 14.91 -5.37
N GLY A 597 -27.26 13.86 -5.48
CA GLY A 597 -27.44 13.13 -6.73
C GLY A 597 -28.06 13.99 -7.84
N GLU A 598 -28.22 13.41 -9.04
CA GLU A 598 -28.77 14.12 -10.20
C GLU A 598 -30.30 14.28 -10.18
N THR A 599 -30.95 13.92 -9.07
CA THR A 599 -32.40 14.09 -8.91
C THR A 599 -32.79 15.57 -8.96
N ALA A 600 -34.05 15.86 -9.32
CA ALA A 600 -34.58 17.22 -9.33
C ALA A 600 -34.32 17.96 -8.00
N ASN A 601 -34.41 17.25 -6.88
CA ASN A 601 -34.11 17.77 -5.55
C ASN A 601 -32.61 18.09 -5.35
N GLY A 602 -31.71 17.20 -5.80
CA GLY A 602 -30.26 17.44 -5.74
C GLY A 602 -29.81 18.58 -6.65
N SER A 603 -30.39 18.68 -7.85
CA SER A 603 -30.16 19.78 -8.78
C SER A 603 -30.63 21.13 -8.22
N ALA A 604 -31.82 21.18 -7.62
CA ALA A 604 -32.33 22.39 -6.96
C ALA A 604 -31.45 22.85 -5.79
N ARG A 605 -31.02 21.92 -4.92
CA ARG A 605 -30.10 22.22 -3.80
C ARG A 605 -28.74 22.73 -4.28
N ARG A 606 -28.21 22.17 -5.36
CA ARG A 606 -26.97 22.62 -5.99
C ARG A 606 -27.11 24.00 -6.62
N ALA A 607 -28.26 24.32 -7.21
CA ALA A 607 -28.54 25.66 -7.72
C ALA A 607 -28.59 26.71 -6.60
N ILE A 608 -29.18 26.38 -5.45
CA ILE A 608 -29.15 27.23 -4.24
C ILE A 608 -27.71 27.46 -3.77
N LEU A 609 -26.88 26.40 -3.71
CA LEU A 609 -25.46 26.51 -3.37
C LEU A 609 -24.70 27.43 -4.33
N THR A 610 -24.92 27.30 -5.65
CA THR A 610 -24.30 28.18 -6.65
C THR A 610 -24.62 29.65 -6.37
N GLN A 611 -25.87 29.98 -6.07
CA GLN A 611 -26.27 31.36 -5.78
C GLN A 611 -25.67 31.88 -4.46
N ALA A 612 -25.69 31.07 -3.40
CA ALA A 612 -25.11 31.44 -2.12
C ALA A 612 -23.59 31.67 -2.20
N ILE A 613 -22.86 30.81 -2.91
CA ILE A 613 -21.42 30.96 -3.13
C ILE A 613 -21.13 32.20 -3.99
N SER A 614 -21.95 32.47 -5.01
CA SER A 614 -21.84 33.69 -5.84
C SER A 614 -21.96 34.96 -4.99
N LEU A 615 -22.95 35.02 -4.10
CA LEU A 615 -23.18 36.16 -3.22
C LEU A 615 -22.06 36.35 -2.21
N LEU A 616 -21.62 35.27 -1.53
CA LEU A 616 -20.49 35.34 -0.59
C LEU A 616 -19.21 35.80 -1.26
N ALA A 617 -18.97 35.35 -2.49
CA ALA A 617 -17.78 35.72 -3.22
C ALA A 617 -17.77 37.19 -3.69
N GLY A 618 -18.95 37.84 -3.74
CA GLY A 618 -19.08 39.28 -3.97
C GLY A 618 -18.91 40.13 -2.70
N ARG A 619 -18.94 39.52 -1.50
CA ARG A 619 -18.77 40.25 -0.23
C ARG A 619 -17.28 40.41 0.10
N ARG A 620 -16.92 41.55 0.69
CA ARG A 620 -15.55 41.78 1.20
C ARG A 620 -15.34 40.96 2.47
N GLY A 621 -14.79 39.76 2.35
CA GLY A 621 -14.47 38.86 3.46
C GLY A 621 -13.83 37.55 3.00
N ARG A 622 -13.23 36.78 3.92
CA ARG A 622 -12.84 35.40 3.65
C ARG A 622 -14.12 34.57 3.65
N GLY A 623 -14.58 34.09 2.50
CA GLY A 623 -15.79 33.26 2.42
C GLY A 623 -15.53 31.86 2.96
N GLU A 624 -15.67 31.70 4.28
CA GLU A 624 -15.54 30.42 4.95
C GLU A 624 -16.85 29.63 4.88
N LEU A 625 -16.77 28.32 5.17
CA LEU A 625 -17.97 27.47 5.20
C LEU A 625 -19.00 27.96 6.22
N ILE A 626 -18.53 28.53 7.34
CA ILE A 626 -19.40 29.06 8.38
C ILE A 626 -20.25 30.23 7.86
N ASP A 627 -19.68 31.11 7.04
CA ASP A 627 -20.39 32.25 6.45
C ASP A 627 -21.45 31.78 5.45
N LEU A 628 -21.15 30.69 4.72
CA LEU A 628 -22.12 30.02 3.85
C LEU A 628 -23.28 29.41 4.64
N ILE A 629 -22.99 28.75 5.74
CA ILE A 629 -24.03 28.20 6.63
C ILE A 629 -24.87 29.32 7.22
N SER A 630 -24.25 30.38 7.76
CA SER A 630 -24.95 31.55 8.29
C SER A 630 -25.87 32.19 7.24
N MET A 631 -25.38 32.43 6.02
CA MET A 631 -26.21 32.99 4.94
C MET A 631 -27.43 32.10 4.60
N LEU A 632 -27.27 30.77 4.66
CA LEU A 632 -28.35 29.81 4.41
C LEU A 632 -29.34 29.71 5.58
N VAL A 633 -28.88 29.88 6.81
CA VAL A 633 -29.69 29.87 8.04
C VAL A 633 -30.48 31.17 8.17
N ASP A 634 -29.79 32.31 8.04
CA ASP A 634 -30.34 33.65 8.21
C ASP A 634 -31.25 34.06 7.04
N ARG A 635 -31.20 33.30 5.95
CA ARG A 635 -31.98 33.54 4.72
C ARG A 635 -31.83 34.98 4.24
N ASP A 636 -30.59 35.35 3.99
CA ASP A 636 -30.23 36.67 3.50
C ASP A 636 -31.16 37.15 2.37
N ASP A 637 -31.66 38.38 2.46
CA ASP A 637 -32.68 38.93 1.55
C ASP A 637 -32.21 38.84 0.08
N GLU A 638 -30.91 39.06 -0.18
CA GLU A 638 -30.33 38.94 -1.52
C GLU A 638 -30.34 37.50 -2.06
N LEU A 639 -30.23 36.51 -1.17
CA LEU A 639 -30.31 35.10 -1.53
C LEU A 639 -31.75 34.67 -1.79
N ILE A 640 -32.71 35.17 -1.00
CA ILE A 640 -34.13 34.95 -1.25
C ILE A 640 -34.53 35.56 -2.60
N ASP A 641 -34.05 36.76 -2.93
CA ASP A 641 -34.35 37.39 -4.22
C ASP A 641 -33.84 36.57 -5.41
N ARG A 642 -32.65 35.96 -5.29
CA ARG A 642 -32.05 35.13 -6.37
C ARG A 642 -32.56 33.69 -6.40
N ALA A 643 -32.97 33.13 -5.27
CA ALA A 643 -33.30 31.72 -5.11
C ALA A 643 -34.73 31.44 -4.60
N GLY A 644 -35.58 32.46 -4.49
CA GLY A 644 -36.94 32.40 -3.93
C GLY A 644 -37.93 31.54 -4.71
N ARG A 645 -37.54 31.03 -5.88
CA ARG A 645 -38.29 30.00 -6.64
C ARG A 645 -38.20 28.59 -6.05
N TYR A 646 -37.36 28.37 -5.03
CA TYR A 646 -37.13 27.06 -4.44
C TYR A 646 -37.79 26.93 -3.05
N ASP A 647 -38.33 25.75 -2.76
CA ASP A 647 -39.02 25.45 -1.49
C ASP A 647 -38.10 25.60 -0.26
N ASP A 648 -38.60 26.29 0.76
CA ASP A 648 -38.03 26.45 2.11
C ASP A 648 -37.47 25.17 2.73
N ARG A 649 -38.07 24.02 2.44
CA ARG A 649 -37.61 22.71 2.93
C ARG A 649 -36.22 22.35 2.39
N LEU A 650 -35.85 22.85 1.21
CA LEU A 650 -34.56 22.60 0.59
C LEU A 650 -33.44 23.34 1.31
N PHE A 651 -33.66 24.59 1.73
CA PHE A 651 -32.70 25.36 2.52
C PHE A 651 -32.41 24.69 3.87
N LYS A 652 -33.45 24.27 4.59
CA LYS A 652 -33.30 23.56 5.88
C LYS A 652 -32.52 22.25 5.74
N ARG A 653 -32.78 21.48 4.68
CA ARG A 653 -32.02 20.25 4.39
C ARG A 653 -30.57 20.54 4.02
N LEU A 654 -30.33 21.60 3.25
CA LEU A 654 -28.98 22.00 2.85
C LEU A 654 -28.13 22.37 4.08
N VAL A 655 -28.69 23.12 5.03
CA VAL A 655 -28.04 23.45 6.31
C VAL A 655 -27.73 22.17 7.10
N GLN A 656 -28.70 21.27 7.27
CA GLN A 656 -28.46 20.00 7.98
C GLN A 656 -27.36 19.15 7.34
N ASP A 657 -27.31 19.12 6.01
CA ASP A 657 -26.29 18.36 5.27
C ASP A 657 -24.90 19.01 5.37
N LEU A 658 -24.83 20.34 5.49
CA LEU A 658 -23.58 21.09 5.68
C LEU A 658 -23.07 21.04 7.14
N GLU A 659 -23.97 21.02 8.13
CA GLU A 659 -23.62 20.91 9.57
C GLU A 659 -23.22 19.50 10.00
N ARG A 660 -23.63 18.46 9.25
CA ARG A 660 -23.23 17.07 9.51
C ARG A 660 -21.77 16.76 9.12
N ARG A 661 -21.04 17.71 8.54
CA ARG A 661 -19.65 17.59 8.09
C ARG A 661 -18.76 18.61 8.78
#